data_AF-A0A2A2R5Q4-F1
#
_entry.id   AF-A0A2A2R5Q4-F1
#
_cell.length_a   1.000
_cell.length_b   1.000
_cell.length_c   1.000
_cell.angle_alpha   90.00
_cell.angle_beta   90.00
_cell.angle_gamma   90.00
#
_symmetry.space_group_name_H-M   'P 1'
#
loop_
_entity.id
_entity.type
_entity.pdbx_description
1 polymer ?
#
loop_
_entity_poly.entity_id
_entity_poly.type
_entity_poly.pdbx_seq_one_letter_code
_entity_poly.pdbx_strand_id
1 'polypeptide(L)'
;MRPTLLLPAIGVLCALSPLVRGETPPYSITANDEWKVADQADLEIKAGSALDLSVLFGPTIEAGRDGFALINDKGELAFTKKPDQPLRFLCSGGLPIFPSASPEEIERLAEQLKRSGYNMSRAHFLDLYLMQGSTKDLEFNPDRLDRWDRWSAALKKRGVYLYLDASTSWASYYAVENPWSQEAHDKHLKSRVYYDEAARAHWKEGVRRLFTHVNPYTGVALKDEPQVAIVQLRNEAGLNFLMNLSKERDPAIVVPFRQWLTKRYGTTEKLAAAWGALPTGQTLETVELPPLNGKGRATQDLQWFFVDIERETFQWMAKTIRELGVKVPLLDFNIGASIQTSLARDVAPMADTHAYHDHPNGWINPGSAITGESAFSTALGFYRWIASARQWGRPFVCSEWGQVFWNPWRHESGLTIPVYAALQNWQMQAQHADAIHFDSNAPIKPFWIFNDPPLKAAEVMSALLYRRGDVRPSPHRVEIVLEPNTAPKNTLLQDTPSSQIARLALITGLGVRVNPWPGAAPRAPYRADWSLAPEGGESVTTRDGVQEVAVTESASNQNLNDVITKLKRLGILSADNRTNPDAGLYESDTNQILLNEKQRRILVSTPLSAGGTLPPGESVQIGTVTARNLGTNHATLFVGSLTRQPLAESDRLVLLIATDAVNSGMSFTDASRRKLVAIGTAPVLSQVARVQFQLRYQRPAALKLWALAANGERREEIPLTVDKDGITATLDTGKLAHGPTPYFEIQQVPR
;
A
#
# COMPACT_ATOMS: atom_id res chain seq x y z
N MET A 1 -10.15 -86.63 -42.12
CA MET A 1 -11.46 -86.09 -42.56
C MET A 1 -11.96 -85.12 -41.50
N ARG A 2 -12.48 -83.94 -41.90
CA ARG A 2 -13.41 -83.12 -41.07
C ARG A 2 -14.59 -84.01 -40.61
N PRO A 3 -15.38 -83.72 -39.54
CA PRO A 3 -15.75 -82.38 -39.05
C PRO A 3 -16.05 -82.21 -37.52
N THR A 4 -16.34 -80.95 -37.13
CA THR A 4 -17.20 -80.40 -36.03
C THR A 4 -17.44 -81.16 -34.72
N LEU A 5 -17.24 -80.48 -33.57
CA LEU A 5 -18.32 -80.01 -32.67
C LEU A 5 -17.82 -79.11 -31.51
N LEU A 6 -18.73 -78.24 -31.04
CA LEU A 6 -18.60 -77.13 -30.10
C LEU A 6 -18.20 -77.52 -28.66
N LEU A 7 -17.51 -76.60 -27.97
CA LEU A 7 -17.49 -76.42 -26.51
C LEU A 7 -17.42 -74.90 -26.19
N PRO A 8 -18.18 -74.37 -25.22
CA PRO A 8 -18.15 -72.96 -24.88
C PRO A 8 -17.01 -72.65 -23.90
N ALA A 9 -16.18 -71.65 -24.22
CA ALA A 9 -15.20 -71.10 -23.29
C ALA A 9 -15.74 -69.81 -22.70
N ILE A 10 -15.90 -69.80 -21.37
CA ILE A 10 -16.22 -68.65 -20.54
C ILE A 10 -15.04 -67.68 -20.59
N GLY A 11 -15.21 -66.56 -21.28
CA GLY A 11 -14.29 -65.43 -21.24
C GLY A 11 -14.67 -64.48 -20.11
N VAL A 12 -13.89 -64.49 -19.02
CA VAL A 12 -13.94 -63.43 -18.00
C VAL A 12 -13.28 -62.18 -18.58
N LEU A 13 -14.11 -61.20 -18.97
CA LEU A 13 -13.64 -59.84 -19.23
C LEU A 13 -13.32 -59.19 -17.88
N CYS A 14 -12.04 -59.05 -17.55
CA CYS A 14 -11.62 -58.08 -16.53
C CYS A 14 -11.80 -56.67 -17.12
N ALA A 15 -12.89 -56.00 -16.76
CA ALA A 15 -13.05 -54.57 -16.96
C ALA A 15 -12.04 -53.84 -16.06
N LEU A 16 -10.90 -53.42 -16.64
CA LEU A 16 -10.06 -52.39 -16.05
C LEU A 16 -10.86 -51.08 -16.10
N SER A 17 -11.53 -50.77 -15.00
CA SER A 17 -12.03 -49.42 -14.75
C SER A 17 -10.83 -48.47 -14.69
N PRO A 18 -10.84 -47.32 -15.38
CA PRO A 18 -9.80 -46.33 -15.16
C PRO A 18 -9.86 -45.93 -13.68
N LEU A 19 -8.72 -45.98 -12.98
CA LEU A 19 -8.60 -45.38 -11.66
C LEU A 19 -9.00 -43.90 -11.79
N VAL A 20 -10.19 -43.57 -11.30
CA VAL A 20 -10.53 -42.21 -10.92
C VAL A 20 -9.49 -41.82 -9.89
N ARG A 21 -8.55 -40.93 -10.25
CA ARG A 21 -7.70 -40.27 -9.27
C ARG A 21 -8.66 -39.58 -8.31
N GLY A 22 -8.81 -40.13 -7.10
CA GLY A 22 -9.66 -39.52 -6.09
C GLY A 22 -9.18 -38.09 -5.88
N GLU A 23 -10.04 -37.12 -6.18
CA GLU A 23 -9.76 -35.74 -5.84
C GLU A 23 -9.71 -35.65 -4.31
N THR A 24 -8.56 -35.25 -3.77
CA THR A 24 -8.44 -34.96 -2.34
C THR A 24 -9.50 -33.90 -1.99
N PRO A 25 -10.33 -34.11 -0.96
CA PRO A 25 -11.36 -33.14 -0.60
C PRO A 25 -10.70 -31.79 -0.24
N PRO A 26 -11.34 -30.65 -0.60
CA PRO A 26 -10.82 -29.33 -0.26
C PRO A 26 -10.54 -29.18 1.24
N TYR A 27 -9.41 -28.57 1.58
CA TYR A 27 -9.11 -28.18 2.96
C TYR A 27 -10.00 -27.00 3.34
N SER A 28 -10.85 -27.19 4.35
CA SER A 28 -11.80 -26.16 4.80
C SER A 28 -11.54 -25.77 6.24
N ILE A 29 -11.68 -24.48 6.55
CA ILE A 29 -11.55 -23.98 7.92
C ILE A 29 -12.95 -23.72 8.48
N THR A 30 -13.23 -24.34 9.62
CA THR A 30 -14.47 -24.20 10.38
C THR A 30 -14.14 -23.87 11.83
N ALA A 31 -15.14 -23.37 12.57
CA ALA A 31 -14.97 -23.02 13.97
C ALA A 31 -14.56 -24.25 14.81
N ASN A 32 -13.55 -24.09 15.64
CA ASN A 32 -13.02 -25.09 16.57
C ASN A 32 -12.26 -24.40 17.72
N ASP A 33 -11.44 -25.14 18.47
CA ASP A 33 -10.68 -24.58 19.59
C ASP A 33 -9.57 -23.60 19.18
N GLU A 34 -9.10 -23.65 17.94
CA GLU A 34 -8.06 -22.78 17.39
C GLU A 34 -8.63 -21.66 16.50
N TRP A 35 -9.85 -21.81 15.99
CA TRP A 35 -10.54 -20.83 15.15
C TRP A 35 -11.92 -20.52 15.74
N LYS A 36 -12.08 -19.32 16.31
CA LYS A 36 -13.35 -18.91 16.94
C LYS A 36 -13.94 -17.69 16.25
N VAL A 37 -15.25 -17.56 16.31
CA VAL A 37 -15.97 -16.40 15.80
C VAL A 37 -15.41 -15.13 16.41
N ALA A 38 -14.90 -14.23 15.57
CA ALA A 38 -14.35 -12.95 15.99
C ALA A 38 -15.44 -12.04 16.56
N ASP A 39 -15.11 -11.23 17.56
CA ASP A 39 -16.02 -10.18 18.01
C ASP A 39 -16.03 -9.01 17.01
N GLN A 40 -17.07 -8.96 16.19
CA GLN A 40 -17.27 -7.94 15.17
C GLN A 40 -18.70 -7.43 15.09
N ALA A 41 -19.54 -7.70 16.11
CA ALA A 41 -20.96 -7.36 16.07
C ALA A 41 -21.23 -5.85 15.97
N ASP A 42 -20.31 -5.02 16.47
CA ASP A 42 -20.35 -3.56 16.35
C ASP A 42 -18.94 -3.04 16.00
N LEU A 43 -18.80 -2.44 14.81
CA LEU A 43 -17.56 -1.86 14.30
C LEU A 43 -17.47 -0.34 14.55
N GLU A 44 -18.51 0.29 15.12
CA GLU A 44 -18.55 1.73 15.32
C GLU A 44 -17.85 2.15 16.62
N ILE A 45 -16.62 2.65 16.52
CA ILE A 45 -15.76 3.03 17.64
C ILE A 45 -16.47 4.01 18.59
N LYS A 46 -16.57 3.62 19.86
CA LYS A 46 -17.18 4.42 20.93
C LYS A 46 -16.27 5.55 21.39
N ALA A 47 -16.88 6.66 21.80
CA ALA A 47 -16.17 7.88 22.15
C ALA A 47 -15.35 7.67 23.43
N GLY A 48 -14.10 8.12 23.44
CA GLY A 48 -13.22 7.99 24.61
C GLY A 48 -12.78 6.56 24.92
N SER A 49 -13.15 5.57 24.12
CA SER A 49 -12.63 4.20 24.22
C SER A 49 -11.12 4.18 23.90
N ALA A 50 -10.44 3.05 24.15
CA ALA A 50 -9.02 2.94 23.82
C ALA A 50 -8.76 2.92 22.29
N LEU A 51 -9.81 2.69 21.48
CA LEU A 51 -9.75 2.72 20.02
C LEU A 51 -10.17 4.09 19.45
N ASP A 52 -10.67 5.02 20.26
CA ASP A 52 -10.86 6.41 19.86
C ASP A 52 -9.51 7.15 19.90
N LEU A 53 -8.78 7.07 18.80
CA LEU A 53 -7.46 7.67 18.62
C LEU A 53 -7.53 9.17 18.36
N SER A 54 -8.73 9.73 18.15
CA SER A 54 -8.88 11.16 17.88
C SER A 54 -8.35 12.04 19.03
N VAL A 55 -8.41 11.52 20.27
CA VAL A 55 -7.90 12.19 21.48
C VAL A 55 -6.39 12.44 21.44
N LEU A 56 -5.63 11.73 20.60
CA LEU A 56 -4.18 11.86 20.48
C LEU A 56 -3.72 13.04 19.62
N PHE A 57 -4.63 13.59 18.80
CA PHE A 57 -4.31 14.56 17.76
C PHE A 57 -4.85 15.96 18.06
N GLY A 58 -5.22 16.23 19.31
CA GLY A 58 -5.70 17.53 19.78
C GLY A 58 -7.14 17.83 19.38
N PRO A 59 -7.60 19.08 19.58
CA PRO A 59 -8.97 19.46 19.27
C PRO A 59 -9.23 19.40 17.77
N THR A 60 -10.50 19.14 17.41
CA THR A 60 -10.93 19.11 16.01
C THR A 60 -10.84 20.50 15.42
N ILE A 61 -10.20 20.57 14.27
CA ILE A 61 -10.02 21.79 13.49
C ILE A 61 -10.50 21.49 12.09
N GLU A 62 -11.34 22.36 11.54
CA GLU A 62 -11.85 22.19 10.18
C GLU A 62 -10.71 22.09 9.15
N ALA A 63 -10.81 21.13 8.24
CA ALA A 63 -9.82 20.96 7.18
C ALA A 63 -9.80 22.19 6.26
N GLY A 64 -8.60 22.68 5.96
CA GLY A 64 -8.40 23.88 5.15
C GLY A 64 -8.37 25.19 5.94
N ARG A 65 -8.64 25.18 7.26
CA ARG A 65 -8.51 26.40 8.11
C ARG A 65 -7.12 27.04 8.01
N ASP A 66 -6.09 26.20 7.98
CA ASP A 66 -4.69 26.60 7.91
C ASP A 66 -4.24 26.94 6.45
N GLY A 67 -5.18 26.97 5.51
CA GLY A 67 -4.99 27.32 4.10
C GLY A 67 -4.66 26.12 3.20
N PHE A 68 -4.35 26.39 1.92
CA PHE A 68 -4.01 25.36 0.95
C PHE A 68 -2.72 24.62 1.33
N ALA A 69 -2.65 23.34 0.99
CA ALA A 69 -1.39 22.60 1.01
C ALA A 69 -0.40 23.18 -0.01
N LEU A 70 0.88 23.22 0.37
CA LEU A 70 2.01 23.62 -0.46
C LEU A 70 3.21 22.71 -0.22
N ILE A 71 4.23 22.85 -1.04
CA ILE A 71 5.56 22.27 -0.79
C ILE A 71 6.45 23.42 -0.31
N ASN A 72 6.97 23.32 0.90
CA ASN A 72 7.79 24.38 1.51
C ASN A 72 9.22 24.40 0.95
N ASP A 73 10.02 25.35 1.40
CA ASP A 73 11.42 25.52 1.02
C ASP A 73 12.33 24.35 1.41
N LYS A 74 11.87 23.47 2.32
CA LYS A 74 12.53 22.22 2.73
C LYS A 74 12.09 21.01 1.91
N GLY A 75 11.12 21.18 1.01
CA GLY A 75 10.60 20.11 0.16
C GLY A 75 9.61 19.20 0.88
N GLU A 76 8.97 19.71 1.92
CA GLU A 76 7.97 19.01 2.73
C GLU A 76 6.58 19.57 2.45
N LEU A 77 5.54 18.73 2.57
CA LEU A 77 4.17 19.25 2.56
C LEU A 77 3.94 20.11 3.79
N ALA A 78 3.38 21.30 3.60
CA ALA A 78 2.99 22.24 4.65
C ALA A 78 1.68 22.95 4.25
N PHE A 79 1.10 23.72 5.17
CA PHE A 79 -0.02 24.61 4.82
C PHE A 79 0.47 26.04 4.62
N THR A 80 -0.19 26.80 3.72
CA THR A 80 0.13 28.20 3.43
C THR A 80 0.19 29.12 4.66
N LYS A 81 -0.63 28.90 5.70
CA LYS A 81 -0.56 29.71 6.94
C LYS A 81 0.40 29.14 8.00
N LYS A 82 1.00 27.97 7.74
CA LYS A 82 1.94 27.27 8.62
C LYS A 82 3.07 26.59 7.81
N PRO A 83 3.85 27.35 7.02
CA PRO A 83 4.84 26.79 6.11
C PRO A 83 5.98 26.03 6.82
N ASP A 84 6.25 26.37 8.09
CA ASP A 84 7.30 25.76 8.90
C ASP A 84 6.86 24.47 9.62
N GLN A 85 5.59 24.08 9.51
CA GLN A 85 5.06 22.87 10.16
C GLN A 85 4.81 21.79 9.11
N PRO A 86 5.70 20.78 8.99
CA PRO A 86 5.53 19.72 8.01
C PRO A 86 4.32 18.85 8.34
N LEU A 87 3.64 18.41 7.29
CA LEU A 87 2.44 17.60 7.36
C LEU A 87 2.76 16.12 7.27
N ARG A 88 1.96 15.35 7.99
CA ARG A 88 1.90 13.89 7.89
C ARG A 88 0.45 13.45 7.82
N PHE A 89 0.12 12.72 6.77
CA PHE A 89 -1.23 12.23 6.52
C PHE A 89 -1.30 10.72 6.67
N LEU A 90 -2.08 10.25 7.66
CA LEU A 90 -2.62 8.90 7.60
C LEU A 90 -3.91 8.99 6.80
N CYS A 91 -3.90 8.39 5.62
CA CYS A 91 -5.00 8.45 4.69
C CYS A 91 -5.79 7.15 4.68
N SER A 92 -7.11 7.24 4.76
CA SER A 92 -7.99 6.13 4.42
C SER A 92 -7.93 5.91 2.92
N GLY A 93 -7.43 4.74 2.49
CA GLY A 93 -7.38 4.33 1.08
C GLY A 93 -8.77 3.91 0.60
N GLY A 94 -9.17 4.38 -0.59
CA GLY A 94 -10.48 4.11 -1.18
C GLY A 94 -11.53 5.18 -0.87
N LEU A 95 -12.43 5.39 -1.84
CA LEU A 95 -13.70 6.05 -1.57
C LEU A 95 -14.59 5.00 -0.91
N PRO A 96 -15.05 5.18 0.33
CA PRO A 96 -16.01 4.25 0.90
C PRO A 96 -17.31 4.42 0.09
N ILE A 97 -17.56 3.53 -0.86
CA ILE A 97 -18.66 3.69 -1.83
C ILE A 97 -19.95 3.42 -1.09
N PHE A 98 -20.77 4.46 -0.94
CA PHE A 98 -22.08 4.37 -0.32
C PHE A 98 -23.18 4.52 -1.38
N PRO A 99 -23.56 3.44 -2.07
CA PRO A 99 -24.65 3.55 -3.04
C PRO A 99 -25.97 3.94 -2.37
N SER A 100 -26.14 3.65 -1.07
CA SER A 100 -27.39 3.81 -0.31
C SER A 100 -27.30 4.56 1.03
N ALA A 101 -26.13 4.99 1.52
CA ALA A 101 -26.03 5.62 2.84
C ALA A 101 -26.92 6.88 3.00
N SER A 102 -27.55 7.03 4.16
CA SER A 102 -28.31 8.24 4.47
C SER A 102 -27.38 9.42 4.81
N PRO A 103 -27.86 10.68 4.81
CA PRO A 103 -27.09 11.81 5.30
C PRO A 103 -26.54 11.62 6.73
N GLU A 104 -27.30 10.98 7.61
CA GLU A 104 -26.89 10.69 8.98
C GLU A 104 -25.78 9.63 9.02
N GLU A 105 -25.89 8.61 8.17
CA GLU A 105 -24.87 7.57 8.05
C GLU A 105 -23.54 8.15 7.52
N ILE A 106 -23.59 9.06 6.53
CA ILE A 106 -22.43 9.80 6.02
C ILE A 106 -21.71 10.55 7.16
N GLU A 107 -22.45 11.23 8.02
CA GLU A 107 -21.88 11.94 9.18
C GLU A 107 -21.26 10.97 10.20
N ARG A 108 -21.87 9.80 10.45
CA ARG A 108 -21.32 8.76 11.33
C ARG A 108 -20.05 8.14 10.76
N LEU A 109 -20.02 7.82 9.48
CA LEU A 109 -18.84 7.27 8.80
C LEU A 109 -17.66 8.27 8.84
N ALA A 110 -17.93 9.55 8.58
CA ALA A 110 -16.91 10.59 8.67
C ALA A 110 -16.33 10.71 10.10
N GLU A 111 -17.18 10.54 11.13
CA GLU A 111 -16.74 10.51 12.53
C GLU A 111 -15.84 9.31 12.83
N GLN A 112 -16.12 8.15 12.23
CA GLN A 112 -15.30 6.96 12.39
C GLN A 112 -13.91 7.08 11.75
N LEU A 113 -13.76 7.81 10.64
CA LEU A 113 -12.42 8.09 10.09
C LEU A 113 -11.57 8.87 11.10
N LYS A 114 -12.14 9.92 11.68
CA LYS A 114 -11.47 10.75 12.68
C LYS A 114 -11.08 9.93 13.92
N ARG A 115 -12.01 9.13 14.45
CA ARG A 115 -11.77 8.26 15.63
C ARG A 115 -10.73 7.19 15.38
N SER A 116 -10.68 6.65 14.16
CA SER A 116 -9.64 5.71 13.74
C SER A 116 -8.27 6.37 13.55
N GLY A 117 -8.16 7.68 13.73
CA GLY A 117 -6.89 8.38 13.60
C GLY A 117 -6.50 8.72 12.16
N TYR A 118 -7.44 8.79 11.22
CA TYR A 118 -7.19 9.39 9.90
C TYR A 118 -7.26 10.92 9.94
N ASN A 119 -6.48 11.57 9.10
CA ASN A 119 -6.59 13.00 8.78
C ASN A 119 -6.64 13.28 7.28
N MET A 120 -6.72 12.24 6.48
CA MET A 120 -6.95 12.33 5.04
C MET A 120 -7.84 11.17 4.57
N SER A 121 -8.61 11.41 3.52
CA SER A 121 -9.36 10.39 2.79
C SER A 121 -9.09 10.54 1.30
N ARG A 122 -8.82 9.42 0.62
CA ARG A 122 -8.60 9.40 -0.82
C ARG A 122 -9.92 9.11 -1.55
N ALA A 123 -10.34 10.01 -2.43
CA ALA A 123 -11.53 9.81 -3.26
C ALA A 123 -11.21 8.97 -4.50
N HIS A 124 -10.81 7.71 -4.27
CA HIS A 124 -10.43 6.79 -5.33
C HIS A 124 -11.64 6.37 -6.17
N PHE A 125 -11.51 6.32 -7.50
CA PHE A 125 -12.62 6.04 -8.43
C PHE A 125 -13.80 7.01 -8.34
N LEU A 126 -13.60 8.24 -7.86
CA LEU A 126 -14.65 9.26 -7.81
C LEU A 126 -15.24 9.53 -9.20
N ASP A 127 -14.42 9.57 -10.24
CA ASP A 127 -14.84 9.74 -11.64
C ASP A 127 -15.83 8.68 -12.09
N LEU A 128 -15.63 7.41 -11.72
CA LEU A 128 -16.59 6.35 -12.01
C LEU A 128 -17.85 6.47 -11.15
N TYR A 129 -17.67 6.70 -9.85
CA TYR A 129 -18.80 6.82 -8.92
C TYR A 129 -19.79 7.90 -9.36
N LEU A 130 -19.28 9.05 -9.80
CA LEU A 130 -20.09 10.16 -10.32
C LEU A 130 -20.81 9.82 -11.64
N MET A 131 -20.29 8.89 -12.44
CA MET A 131 -20.91 8.45 -13.70
C MET A 131 -21.85 7.25 -13.54
N GLN A 132 -21.84 6.55 -12.40
CA GLN A 132 -22.71 5.39 -12.18
C GLN A 132 -24.19 5.76 -12.36
N GLY A 133 -24.87 5.06 -13.28
CA GLY A 133 -26.27 5.32 -13.62
C GLY A 133 -26.51 6.56 -14.48
N SER A 134 -25.46 7.26 -14.91
CA SER A 134 -25.58 8.30 -15.94
C SER A 134 -25.83 7.66 -17.31
N THR A 135 -26.60 8.35 -18.15
CA THR A 135 -26.92 7.94 -19.52
C THR A 135 -26.16 8.71 -20.58
N LYS A 136 -25.34 9.70 -20.18
CA LYS A 136 -24.59 10.57 -21.09
C LYS A 136 -23.21 10.87 -20.56
N ASP A 137 -22.23 10.83 -21.45
CA ASP A 137 -20.85 11.23 -21.16
C ASP A 137 -20.82 12.62 -20.54
N LEU A 138 -19.93 12.82 -19.56
CA LEU A 138 -19.68 14.10 -18.90
C LEU A 138 -20.88 14.66 -18.09
N GLU A 139 -22.00 13.96 -17.98
CA GLU A 139 -23.12 14.32 -17.08
C GLU A 139 -23.05 13.47 -15.81
N PHE A 140 -22.68 14.09 -14.68
CA PHE A 140 -22.65 13.39 -13.39
C PHE A 140 -24.06 13.03 -12.93
N ASN A 141 -24.21 11.85 -12.35
CA ASN A 141 -25.43 11.45 -11.68
C ASN A 141 -25.66 12.37 -10.46
N PRO A 142 -26.81 13.10 -10.39
CA PRO A 142 -27.06 14.07 -9.33
C PRO A 142 -27.12 13.44 -7.93
N ASP A 143 -27.62 12.21 -7.79
CA ASP A 143 -27.70 11.53 -6.50
C ASP A 143 -26.31 11.13 -6.00
N ARG A 144 -25.42 10.73 -6.92
CA ARG A 144 -24.02 10.41 -6.61
C ARG A 144 -23.26 11.69 -6.23
N LEU A 145 -23.50 12.77 -6.96
CA LEU A 145 -22.88 14.07 -6.68
C LEU A 145 -23.28 14.63 -5.30
N ASP A 146 -24.58 14.59 -4.95
CA ASP A 146 -25.04 15.04 -3.63
C ASP A 146 -24.41 14.25 -2.47
N ARG A 147 -24.28 12.92 -2.62
CA ARG A 147 -23.62 12.06 -1.62
C ARG A 147 -22.15 12.40 -1.46
N TRP A 148 -21.43 12.64 -2.56
CA TRP A 148 -20.06 13.10 -2.54
C TRP A 148 -19.92 14.48 -1.85
N ASP A 149 -20.83 15.40 -2.16
CA ASP A 149 -20.83 16.74 -1.59
C ASP A 149 -21.06 16.70 -0.06
N ARG A 150 -22.01 15.88 0.41
CA ARG A 150 -22.22 15.66 1.85
C ARG A 150 -21.02 15.00 2.52
N TRP A 151 -20.42 14.00 1.87
CA TRP A 151 -19.25 13.30 2.39
C TRP A 151 -18.06 14.24 2.58
N SER A 152 -17.69 14.99 1.54
CA SER A 152 -16.58 15.95 1.62
C SER A 152 -16.84 17.03 2.68
N ALA A 153 -18.06 17.55 2.79
CA ALA A 153 -18.45 18.49 3.84
C ALA A 153 -18.38 17.89 5.26
N ALA A 154 -18.80 16.63 5.45
CA ALA A 154 -18.72 15.94 6.73
C ALA A 154 -17.27 15.69 7.16
N LEU A 155 -16.40 15.31 6.23
CA LEU A 155 -14.96 15.19 6.46
C LEU A 155 -14.32 16.54 6.84
N LYS A 156 -14.74 17.63 6.18
CA LYS A 156 -14.22 18.97 6.41
C LYS A 156 -14.40 19.40 7.85
N LYS A 157 -15.62 19.27 8.39
CA LYS A 157 -15.98 19.56 9.80
C LYS A 157 -15.10 18.81 10.80
N ARG A 158 -14.53 17.66 10.41
CA ARG A 158 -13.74 16.76 11.26
C ARG A 158 -12.22 16.90 11.08
N GLY A 159 -11.77 17.82 10.25
CA GLY A 159 -10.34 18.02 10.00
C GLY A 159 -9.72 16.94 9.11
N VAL A 160 -10.52 16.24 8.32
CA VAL A 160 -10.05 15.23 7.38
C VAL A 160 -9.91 15.87 5.99
N TYR A 161 -8.68 15.90 5.49
CA TYR A 161 -8.30 16.46 4.19
C TYR A 161 -8.59 15.47 3.04
N LEU A 162 -8.58 15.97 1.81
CA LEU A 162 -8.82 15.15 0.62
C LEU A 162 -7.54 14.94 -0.19
N TYR A 163 -7.29 13.68 -0.55
CA TYR A 163 -6.49 13.30 -1.71
C TYR A 163 -7.49 13.00 -2.85
N LEU A 164 -7.39 13.72 -3.96
CA LEU A 164 -8.32 13.56 -5.08
C LEU A 164 -7.61 12.95 -6.30
N ASP A 165 -8.21 11.89 -6.84
CA ASP A 165 -7.90 11.43 -8.19
C ASP A 165 -8.71 12.29 -9.18
N ALA A 166 -8.03 13.00 -10.09
CA ALA A 166 -8.67 13.71 -11.19
C ALA A 166 -9.21 12.73 -12.25
N SER A 167 -8.66 11.53 -12.33
CA SER A 167 -9.20 10.42 -13.12
C SER A 167 -8.60 9.09 -12.65
N THR A 168 -9.41 8.04 -12.58
CA THR A 168 -8.98 6.73 -12.07
C THR A 168 -9.18 5.63 -13.09
N SER A 169 -10.29 5.65 -13.84
CA SER A 169 -10.70 4.55 -14.70
C SER A 169 -10.31 4.73 -16.17
N TRP A 170 -10.14 3.61 -16.87
CA TRP A 170 -10.09 3.52 -18.34
C TRP A 170 -11.29 4.19 -19.03
N ALA A 171 -12.44 4.30 -18.35
CA ALA A 171 -13.67 4.94 -18.83
C ALA A 171 -14.04 6.20 -18.04
N SER A 172 -13.06 6.91 -17.44
CA SER A 172 -13.36 8.12 -16.64
C SER A 172 -14.29 9.07 -17.41
N TYR A 173 -15.37 9.50 -16.77
CA TYR A 173 -16.36 10.45 -17.32
C TYR A 173 -17.16 9.99 -18.55
N TYR A 174 -17.05 8.71 -18.94
CA TYR A 174 -17.97 8.10 -19.92
C TYR A 174 -19.18 7.51 -19.20
N ALA A 175 -20.34 7.57 -19.85
CA ALA A 175 -21.52 6.82 -19.42
C ALA A 175 -21.40 5.38 -19.89
N VAL A 176 -21.13 4.48 -18.95
CA VAL A 176 -21.06 3.04 -19.16
C VAL A 176 -21.89 2.33 -18.08
N GLU A 177 -22.68 1.34 -18.47
CA GLU A 177 -23.57 0.63 -17.53
C GLU A 177 -22.76 -0.15 -16.49
N ASN A 178 -21.79 -0.94 -16.96
CA ASN A 178 -20.85 -1.67 -16.13
C ASN A 178 -19.43 -1.13 -16.36
N PRO A 179 -18.83 -0.42 -15.39
CA PRO A 179 -17.50 0.14 -15.56
C PRO A 179 -16.40 -0.92 -15.66
N TRP A 180 -16.67 -2.19 -15.33
CA TRP A 180 -15.72 -3.31 -15.42
C TRP A 180 -15.92 -4.18 -16.68
N SER A 181 -16.79 -3.75 -17.61
CA SER A 181 -17.02 -4.46 -18.86
C SER A 181 -15.88 -4.25 -19.86
N GLN A 182 -15.82 -5.10 -20.89
CA GLN A 182 -14.89 -4.89 -22.00
C GLN A 182 -15.14 -3.54 -22.71
N GLU A 183 -16.41 -3.15 -22.88
CA GLU A 183 -16.77 -1.86 -23.48
C GLU A 183 -16.16 -0.67 -22.74
N ALA A 184 -16.14 -0.74 -21.41
CA ALA A 184 -15.50 0.28 -20.60
C ALA A 184 -13.98 0.29 -20.87
N HIS A 185 -13.31 -0.86 -20.78
CA HIS A 185 -11.86 -0.96 -21.04
C HIS A 185 -11.48 -0.45 -22.44
N ASP A 186 -12.30 -0.73 -23.45
CA ASP A 186 -12.11 -0.30 -24.84
C ASP A 186 -12.14 1.24 -25.02
N LYS A 187 -12.59 2.00 -24.00
CA LYS A 187 -12.47 3.47 -24.02
C LYS A 187 -11.02 3.93 -23.98
N HIS A 188 -10.14 3.15 -23.32
CA HIS A 188 -8.69 3.39 -23.21
C HIS A 188 -8.31 4.84 -22.84
N LEU A 189 -9.10 5.53 -22.02
CA LEU A 189 -8.88 6.96 -21.79
C LEU A 189 -7.49 7.23 -21.17
N LYS A 190 -7.02 6.34 -20.29
CA LYS A 190 -5.70 6.47 -19.64
C LYS A 190 -4.55 6.59 -20.65
N SER A 191 -4.54 5.72 -21.66
CA SER A 191 -3.49 5.66 -22.69
C SER A 191 -3.75 6.67 -23.81
N ARG A 192 -5.00 6.86 -24.24
CA ARG A 192 -5.34 7.81 -25.30
C ARG A 192 -4.99 9.25 -24.97
N VAL A 193 -5.01 9.64 -23.69
CA VAL A 193 -4.56 10.98 -23.25
C VAL A 193 -3.10 11.27 -23.66
N TYR A 194 -2.27 10.26 -23.92
CA TYR A 194 -0.90 10.46 -24.42
C TYR A 194 -0.82 11.04 -25.84
N TYR A 195 -1.83 10.83 -26.69
CA TYR A 195 -1.69 11.12 -28.13
C TYR A 195 -2.95 11.57 -28.86
N ASP A 196 -4.14 11.40 -28.28
CA ASP A 196 -5.42 11.67 -28.92
C ASP A 196 -6.05 12.97 -28.38
N GLU A 197 -6.16 13.96 -29.25
CA GLU A 197 -6.75 15.26 -28.93
C GLU A 197 -8.22 15.16 -28.49
N ALA A 198 -8.99 14.20 -29.00
CA ALA A 198 -10.37 14.00 -28.57
C ALA A 198 -10.42 13.44 -27.13
N ALA A 199 -9.52 12.52 -26.80
CA ALA A 199 -9.38 11.99 -25.44
C ALA A 199 -8.91 13.07 -24.45
N ARG A 200 -7.94 13.91 -24.87
CA ARG A 200 -7.49 15.08 -24.11
C ARG A 200 -8.64 16.07 -23.87
N ALA A 201 -9.45 16.37 -24.89
CA ALA A 201 -10.61 17.24 -24.76
C ALA A 201 -11.68 16.66 -23.81
N HIS A 202 -12.00 15.37 -23.93
CA HIS A 202 -12.92 14.66 -23.04
C HIS A 202 -12.46 14.70 -21.59
N TRP A 203 -11.20 14.33 -21.34
CA TRP A 203 -10.61 14.37 -20.00
C TRP A 203 -10.66 15.79 -19.43
N LYS A 204 -10.24 16.80 -20.22
CA LYS A 204 -10.25 18.21 -19.82
C LYS A 204 -11.65 18.68 -19.41
N GLU A 205 -12.68 18.31 -20.15
CA GLU A 205 -14.07 18.67 -19.82
C GLU A 205 -14.56 17.97 -18.56
N GLY A 206 -14.25 16.68 -18.39
CA GLY A 206 -14.60 15.92 -17.19
C GLY A 206 -14.00 16.51 -15.91
N VAL A 207 -12.70 16.79 -15.93
CA VAL A 207 -12.02 17.44 -14.78
C VAL A 207 -12.49 18.88 -14.58
N ARG A 208 -12.79 19.63 -15.65
CA ARG A 208 -13.38 20.97 -15.52
C ARG A 208 -14.69 20.91 -14.75
N ARG A 209 -15.59 19.99 -15.10
CA ARG A 209 -16.87 19.81 -14.38
C ARG A 209 -16.66 19.45 -12.92
N LEU A 210 -15.78 18.50 -12.63
CA LEU A 210 -15.46 18.11 -11.26
C LEU A 210 -14.90 19.28 -10.44
N PHE A 211 -13.87 19.96 -10.93
CA PHE A 211 -13.17 20.98 -10.16
C PHE A 211 -13.90 22.33 -10.06
N THR A 212 -14.85 22.60 -10.97
CA THR A 212 -15.66 23.83 -10.96
C THR A 212 -17.03 23.67 -10.32
N HIS A 213 -17.48 22.44 -10.06
CA HIS A 213 -18.69 22.17 -9.29
C HIS A 213 -18.57 22.79 -7.89
N VAL A 214 -19.59 23.55 -7.49
CA VAL A 214 -19.68 24.16 -6.17
C VAL A 214 -20.45 23.20 -5.26
N ASN A 215 -19.78 22.68 -4.24
CA ASN A 215 -20.44 21.84 -3.25
C ASN A 215 -21.47 22.69 -2.47
N PRO A 216 -22.78 22.34 -2.49
CA PRO A 216 -23.82 23.14 -1.84
C PRO A 216 -23.73 23.15 -0.31
N TYR A 217 -23.04 22.20 0.31
CA TYR A 217 -22.86 22.11 1.76
C TYR A 217 -21.65 22.88 2.28
N THR A 218 -20.68 23.22 1.41
CA THR A 218 -19.52 24.06 1.78
C THR A 218 -19.55 25.44 1.12
N GLY A 219 -20.30 25.60 0.02
CA GLY A 219 -20.36 26.82 -0.78
C GLY A 219 -19.10 27.08 -1.61
N VAL A 220 -18.20 26.08 -1.75
CA VAL A 220 -16.88 26.24 -2.39
C VAL A 220 -16.70 25.17 -3.46
N ALA A 221 -16.08 25.56 -4.59
CA ALA A 221 -15.68 24.61 -5.63
C ALA A 221 -14.36 23.91 -5.26
N LEU A 222 -14.17 22.66 -5.70
CA LEU A 222 -12.96 21.89 -5.35
C LEU A 222 -11.64 22.61 -5.72
N LYS A 223 -11.62 23.38 -6.81
CA LYS A 223 -10.45 24.19 -7.19
C LYS A 223 -10.05 25.27 -6.17
N ASP A 224 -11.03 25.76 -5.41
CA ASP A 224 -10.91 26.82 -4.41
C ASP A 224 -11.01 26.29 -2.96
N GLU A 225 -11.11 24.98 -2.78
CA GLU A 225 -11.34 24.32 -1.48
C GLU A 225 -10.00 23.91 -0.82
N PRO A 226 -9.55 24.59 0.26
CA PRO A 226 -8.30 24.24 0.94
C PRO A 226 -8.35 22.92 1.73
N GLN A 227 -9.51 22.25 1.86
CA GLN A 227 -9.58 20.85 2.30
C GLN A 227 -8.89 19.89 1.31
N VAL A 228 -8.87 20.22 0.01
CA VAL A 228 -8.08 19.46 -0.96
C VAL A 228 -6.61 19.70 -0.64
N ALA A 229 -5.85 18.63 -0.40
CA ALA A 229 -4.43 18.71 -0.06
C ALA A 229 -3.53 18.18 -1.19
N ILE A 230 -4.00 17.18 -1.93
CA ILE A 230 -3.24 16.54 -3.01
C ILE A 230 -4.20 16.24 -4.16
N VAL A 231 -3.75 16.49 -5.40
CA VAL A 231 -4.44 16.03 -6.61
C VAL A 231 -3.52 15.11 -7.42
N GLN A 232 -3.94 13.87 -7.61
CA GLN A 232 -3.36 12.94 -8.56
C GLN A 232 -4.04 13.10 -9.91
N LEU A 233 -3.27 13.23 -10.98
CA LEU A 233 -3.81 13.48 -12.32
C LEU A 233 -4.45 12.22 -12.92
N ARG A 234 -3.76 11.08 -12.84
CA ARG A 234 -4.29 9.76 -13.21
C ARG A 234 -3.81 8.70 -12.22
N ASN A 235 -4.67 7.73 -11.93
CA ASN A 235 -4.26 6.52 -11.23
C ASN A 235 -3.62 5.50 -12.18
N GLU A 236 -2.44 5.01 -11.83
CA GLU A 236 -1.72 3.92 -12.48
C GLU A 236 -1.57 4.08 -14.00
N ALA A 237 -1.22 5.28 -14.46
CA ALA A 237 -1.18 5.59 -15.90
C ALA A 237 0.19 5.40 -16.58
N GLY A 238 1.22 4.92 -15.86
CA GLY A 238 2.54 4.69 -16.45
C GLY A 238 2.50 3.65 -17.58
N LEU A 239 3.16 3.92 -18.71
CA LEU A 239 3.13 3.07 -19.91
C LEU A 239 3.81 1.72 -19.69
N ASN A 240 4.86 1.65 -18.88
CA ASN A 240 5.46 0.37 -18.47
C ASN A 240 4.47 -0.51 -17.69
N PHE A 241 3.46 0.07 -17.04
CA PHE A 241 2.38 -0.68 -16.40
C PHE A 241 1.30 -1.02 -17.42
N LEU A 242 0.65 0.00 -18.01
CA LEU A 242 -0.50 -0.19 -18.90
C LEU A 242 -0.21 -1.13 -20.07
N MET A 243 0.95 -0.99 -20.72
CA MET A 243 1.29 -1.78 -21.91
C MET A 243 1.60 -3.25 -21.63
N ASN A 244 1.85 -3.61 -20.37
CA ASN A 244 2.02 -4.99 -19.92
C ASN A 244 0.70 -5.66 -19.48
N LEU A 245 -0.40 -4.91 -19.36
CA LEU A 245 -1.70 -5.44 -18.98
C LEU A 245 -2.55 -5.76 -20.21
N SER A 246 -3.10 -6.97 -20.29
CA SER A 246 -3.87 -7.41 -21.46
C SER A 246 -5.09 -6.52 -21.76
N LYS A 247 -5.79 -6.04 -20.72
CA LYS A 247 -6.99 -5.20 -20.84
C LYS A 247 -6.70 -3.72 -21.09
N GLU A 248 -5.51 -3.24 -20.74
CA GLU A 248 -5.13 -1.83 -20.85
C GLU A 248 -4.16 -1.56 -22.01
N ARG A 249 -3.59 -2.62 -22.60
CA ARG A 249 -2.60 -2.50 -23.68
C ARG A 249 -3.23 -1.81 -24.89
N ASP A 250 -2.66 -0.66 -25.22
CA ASP A 250 -3.10 0.18 -26.32
C ASP A 250 -2.10 0.15 -27.49
N PRO A 251 -2.37 -0.61 -28.57
CA PRO A 251 -1.45 -0.72 -29.69
C PRO A 251 -1.26 0.61 -30.45
N ALA A 252 -2.17 1.57 -30.32
CA ALA A 252 -2.08 2.84 -31.04
C ALA A 252 -0.94 3.74 -30.55
N ILE A 253 -0.34 3.45 -29.38
CA ILE A 253 0.91 4.06 -28.90
C ILE A 253 2.07 3.90 -29.91
N VAL A 254 2.01 2.94 -30.83
CA VAL A 254 2.99 2.82 -31.92
C VAL A 254 3.05 4.07 -32.81
N VAL A 255 1.93 4.80 -32.96
CA VAL A 255 1.85 6.00 -33.82
C VAL A 255 2.73 7.14 -33.27
N PRO A 256 2.54 7.61 -32.02
CA PRO A 256 3.43 8.62 -31.45
C PRO A 256 4.88 8.11 -31.30
N PHE A 257 5.11 6.80 -31.11
CA PHE A 257 6.45 6.23 -31.09
C PHE A 257 7.18 6.41 -32.43
N ARG A 258 6.52 6.12 -33.56
CA ARG A 258 7.07 6.34 -34.90
C ARG A 258 7.39 7.81 -35.15
N GLN A 259 6.52 8.73 -34.71
CA GLN A 259 6.78 10.18 -34.80
C GLN A 259 8.02 10.59 -33.99
N TRP A 260 8.21 9.99 -32.81
CA TRP A 260 9.41 10.20 -32.00
C TRP A 260 10.67 9.67 -32.71
N LEU A 261 10.60 8.49 -33.33
CA LEU A 261 11.69 7.95 -34.14
C LEU A 261 11.99 8.83 -35.37
N THR A 262 10.98 9.40 -36.04
CA THR A 262 11.17 10.37 -37.12
C THR A 262 11.97 11.58 -36.64
N LYS A 263 11.62 12.16 -35.49
CA LYS A 263 12.34 13.30 -34.91
C LYS A 263 13.78 12.96 -34.56
N ARG A 264 14.02 11.74 -34.07
CA ARG A 264 15.34 11.29 -33.59
C ARG A 264 16.29 10.88 -34.73
N TYR A 265 15.80 10.11 -35.69
CA TYR A 265 16.62 9.47 -36.73
C TYR A 265 16.38 10.07 -38.13
N GLY A 266 15.21 10.62 -38.41
CA GLY A 266 14.87 11.23 -39.68
C GLY A 266 14.58 10.23 -40.81
N THR A 267 15.39 9.18 -40.97
CA THR A 267 15.25 8.20 -42.06
C THR A 267 15.34 6.75 -41.58
N THR A 268 14.79 5.82 -42.38
CA THR A 268 14.83 4.38 -42.14
C THR A 268 16.26 3.85 -42.05
N GLU A 269 17.19 4.37 -42.85
CA GLU A 269 18.59 3.93 -42.88
C GLU A 269 19.30 4.29 -41.57
N LYS A 270 19.05 5.50 -41.04
CA LYS A 270 19.63 5.95 -39.77
C LYS A 270 19.06 5.16 -38.59
N LEU A 271 17.76 4.87 -38.62
CA LEU A 271 17.11 4.01 -37.62
C LEU A 271 17.71 2.59 -37.66
N ALA A 272 17.79 1.98 -38.84
CA ALA A 272 18.36 0.64 -39.03
C ALA A 272 19.83 0.59 -38.58
N ALA A 273 20.64 1.61 -38.89
CA ALA A 273 22.02 1.69 -38.42
C ALA A 273 22.12 1.78 -36.89
N ALA A 274 21.25 2.57 -36.25
CA ALA A 274 21.23 2.69 -34.79
C ALA A 274 20.78 1.40 -34.10
N TRP A 275 19.83 0.68 -34.69
CA TRP A 275 19.30 -0.57 -34.13
C TRP A 275 20.08 -1.81 -34.58
N GLY A 276 21.07 -1.66 -35.46
CA GLY A 276 21.82 -2.74 -36.10
C GLY A 276 21.08 -3.35 -37.30
N ALA A 277 19.77 -3.59 -37.16
CA ALA A 277 18.87 -3.92 -38.24
C ALA A 277 17.42 -3.65 -37.81
N LEU A 278 16.54 -3.41 -38.79
CA LEU A 278 15.08 -3.43 -38.55
C LEU A 278 14.53 -4.84 -38.78
N PRO A 279 13.39 -5.20 -38.17
CA PRO A 279 12.67 -6.41 -38.54
C PRO A 279 12.37 -6.44 -40.04
N THR A 280 12.38 -7.64 -40.63
CA THR A 280 12.25 -7.83 -42.09
C THR A 280 11.03 -7.10 -42.65
N GLY A 281 11.25 -6.22 -43.62
CA GLY A 281 10.20 -5.47 -44.31
C GLY A 281 9.68 -4.24 -43.56
N GLN A 282 10.19 -3.93 -42.36
CA GLN A 282 9.79 -2.74 -41.62
C GLN A 282 10.64 -1.51 -42.00
N THR A 283 9.99 -0.35 -42.04
CA THR A 283 10.58 0.98 -42.23
C THR A 283 10.32 1.84 -41.00
N LEU A 284 10.83 3.07 -40.98
CA LEU A 284 10.52 4.02 -39.91
C LEU A 284 9.00 4.23 -39.73
N GLU A 285 8.23 4.18 -40.81
CA GLU A 285 6.79 4.41 -40.84
C GLU A 285 5.97 3.16 -40.45
N THR A 286 6.56 1.97 -40.54
CA THR A 286 5.87 0.69 -40.31
C THR A 286 6.41 -0.10 -39.11
N VAL A 287 7.49 0.37 -38.47
CA VAL A 287 8.11 -0.33 -37.34
C VAL A 287 7.12 -0.54 -36.19
N GLU A 288 7.09 -1.74 -35.61
CA GLU A 288 6.23 -2.06 -34.47
C GLU A 288 6.87 -1.61 -33.15
N LEU A 289 6.10 -1.64 -32.06
CA LEU A 289 6.66 -1.43 -30.73
C LEU A 289 7.65 -2.57 -30.39
N PRO A 290 8.90 -2.25 -30.01
CA PRO A 290 9.84 -3.25 -29.52
C PRO A 290 9.31 -3.98 -28.27
N PRO A 291 9.84 -5.17 -27.94
CA PRO A 291 9.49 -5.84 -26.69
C PRO A 291 9.81 -4.97 -25.46
N LEU A 292 8.85 -4.86 -24.54
CA LEU A 292 8.97 -4.08 -23.30
C LEU A 292 10.12 -4.56 -22.39
N ASN A 293 10.44 -5.85 -22.46
CA ASN A 293 11.49 -6.51 -21.68
C ASN A 293 12.78 -6.78 -22.49
N GLY A 294 12.92 -6.21 -23.69
CA GLY A 294 14.12 -6.37 -24.51
C GLY A 294 15.35 -5.64 -23.97
N LYS A 295 16.55 -6.08 -24.38
CA LYS A 295 17.84 -5.53 -23.92
C LYS A 295 18.57 -4.67 -24.96
N GLY A 296 18.06 -4.66 -26.19
CA GLY A 296 18.70 -3.99 -27.32
C GLY A 296 18.36 -2.50 -27.42
N ARG A 297 19.02 -1.82 -28.37
CA ARG A 297 18.83 -0.39 -28.61
C ARG A 297 17.38 -0.02 -28.94
N ALA A 298 16.64 -0.89 -29.62
CA ALA A 298 15.22 -0.69 -29.92
C ALA A 298 14.37 -0.53 -28.65
N THR A 299 14.53 -1.44 -27.67
CA THR A 299 13.84 -1.32 -26.38
C THR A 299 14.31 -0.11 -25.58
N GLN A 300 15.60 0.21 -25.64
CA GLN A 300 16.12 1.43 -24.99
C GLN A 300 15.45 2.69 -25.54
N ASP A 301 15.30 2.80 -26.87
CA ASP A 301 14.59 3.91 -27.51
C ASP A 301 13.09 3.91 -27.15
N LEU A 302 12.44 2.76 -27.04
CA LEU A 302 11.06 2.65 -26.54
C LEU A 302 10.92 3.20 -25.11
N GLN A 303 11.85 2.85 -24.22
CA GLN A 303 11.84 3.33 -22.83
C GLN A 303 12.10 4.85 -22.77
N TRP A 304 13.00 5.38 -23.59
CA TRP A 304 13.20 6.84 -23.71
C TRP A 304 11.97 7.55 -24.28
N PHE A 305 11.29 6.96 -25.27
CA PHE A 305 10.02 7.47 -25.75
C PHE A 305 8.97 7.52 -24.64
N PHE A 306 8.85 6.47 -23.81
CA PHE A 306 7.96 6.48 -22.65
C PHE A 306 8.30 7.62 -21.68
N VAL A 307 9.58 7.83 -21.35
CA VAL A 307 10.01 8.99 -20.54
C VAL A 307 9.51 10.30 -21.14
N ASP A 308 9.73 10.51 -22.44
CA ASP A 308 9.43 11.79 -23.09
C ASP A 308 7.91 12.06 -23.16
N ILE A 309 7.11 11.07 -23.59
CA ILE A 309 5.66 11.24 -23.74
C ILE A 309 4.95 11.35 -22.39
N GLU A 310 5.43 10.62 -21.37
CA GLU A 310 4.91 10.72 -20.01
C GLU A 310 5.16 12.11 -19.41
N ARG A 311 6.38 12.66 -19.60
CA ARG A 311 6.72 14.01 -19.15
C ARG A 311 5.90 15.08 -19.85
N GLU A 312 5.74 14.97 -21.18
CA GLU A 312 4.90 15.90 -21.95
C GLU A 312 3.44 15.86 -21.46
N THR A 313 2.89 14.66 -21.30
CA THR A 313 1.49 14.49 -20.91
C THR A 313 1.26 15.00 -19.49
N PHE A 314 2.17 14.74 -18.54
CA PHE A 314 2.09 15.36 -17.22
C PHE A 314 2.07 16.88 -17.30
N GLN A 315 2.96 17.50 -18.08
CA GLN A 315 3.02 18.96 -18.20
C GLN A 315 1.72 19.53 -18.79
N TRP A 316 1.16 18.89 -19.82
CA TRP A 316 -0.12 19.27 -20.41
C TRP A 316 -1.28 19.16 -19.41
N MET A 317 -1.37 18.04 -18.68
CA MET A 317 -2.41 17.82 -17.68
C MET A 317 -2.28 18.79 -16.50
N ALA A 318 -1.06 18.95 -15.97
CA ALA A 318 -0.76 19.87 -14.87
C ALA A 318 -1.09 21.31 -15.27
N LYS A 319 -0.70 21.75 -16.47
CA LYS A 319 -1.08 23.06 -17.01
C LYS A 319 -2.60 23.21 -17.08
N THR A 320 -3.31 22.21 -17.61
CA THR A 320 -4.78 22.22 -17.71
C THR A 320 -5.44 22.37 -16.33
N ILE A 321 -5.00 21.62 -15.32
CA ILE A 321 -5.52 21.71 -13.96
C ILE A 321 -5.18 23.06 -13.30
N ARG A 322 -4.00 23.61 -13.57
CA ARG A 322 -3.60 24.94 -13.10
C ARG A 322 -4.41 26.07 -13.72
N GLU A 323 -4.73 25.98 -15.03
CA GLU A 323 -5.60 26.94 -15.72
C GLU A 323 -7.03 26.96 -15.16
N LEU A 324 -7.50 25.84 -14.59
CA LEU A 324 -8.76 25.82 -13.85
C LEU A 324 -8.68 26.59 -12.52
N GLY A 325 -7.48 26.76 -11.95
CA GLY A 325 -7.25 27.49 -10.70
C GLY A 325 -6.88 26.62 -9.50
N VAL A 326 -6.65 25.31 -9.70
CA VAL A 326 -6.25 24.38 -8.61
C VAL A 326 -4.86 24.77 -8.08
N LYS A 327 -4.73 24.95 -6.75
CA LYS A 327 -3.54 25.54 -6.11
C LYS A 327 -2.61 24.54 -5.42
N VAL A 328 -3.07 23.31 -5.23
CA VAL A 328 -2.40 22.28 -4.40
C VAL A 328 -1.35 21.48 -5.18
N PRO A 329 -0.43 20.76 -4.53
CA PRO A 329 0.52 19.88 -5.21
C PRO A 329 -0.17 18.86 -6.13
N LEU A 330 0.43 18.67 -7.32
CA LEU A 330 -0.03 17.70 -8.33
C LEU A 330 0.99 16.58 -8.45
N LEU A 331 0.51 15.36 -8.71
CA LEU A 331 1.33 14.20 -9.04
C LEU A 331 0.67 13.32 -10.12
N ASP A 332 1.43 12.43 -10.72
CA ASP A 332 0.97 11.34 -11.61
C ASP A 332 1.96 10.17 -11.44
N PHE A 333 1.70 9.05 -12.12
CA PHE A 333 2.56 7.86 -12.14
C PHE A 333 2.77 7.24 -10.74
N ASN A 334 1.69 7.01 -10.00
CA ASN A 334 1.71 6.34 -8.69
C ASN A 334 1.95 4.82 -8.73
N ILE A 335 2.50 4.28 -9.81
CA ILE A 335 2.90 2.87 -9.87
C ILE A 335 4.28 2.74 -10.52
N GLY A 336 5.06 1.75 -10.07
CA GLY A 336 6.37 1.46 -10.63
C GLY A 336 7.53 2.14 -9.91
N ALA A 337 8.68 1.47 -9.91
CA ALA A 337 9.96 2.04 -9.47
C ALA A 337 11.10 1.76 -10.45
N SER A 338 10.78 1.46 -11.71
CA SER A 338 11.82 1.35 -12.73
C SER A 338 12.57 2.68 -12.89
N ILE A 339 13.80 2.62 -13.41
CA ILE A 339 14.58 3.80 -13.72
C ILE A 339 13.82 4.70 -14.71
N GLN A 340 13.17 4.12 -15.72
CA GLN A 340 12.31 4.82 -16.68
C GLN A 340 11.20 5.59 -15.94
N THR A 341 10.47 4.94 -15.04
CA THR A 341 9.38 5.57 -14.30
C THR A 341 9.90 6.68 -13.39
N SER A 342 11.07 6.47 -12.76
CA SER A 342 11.72 7.47 -11.91
C SER A 342 12.14 8.72 -12.69
N LEU A 343 12.61 8.54 -13.93
CA LEU A 343 12.94 9.63 -14.84
C LEU A 343 11.67 10.37 -15.31
N ALA A 344 10.61 9.65 -15.67
CA ALA A 344 9.33 10.25 -16.05
C ALA A 344 8.73 11.07 -14.89
N ARG A 345 8.66 10.49 -13.69
CA ARG A 345 8.12 11.10 -12.46
C ARG A 345 8.86 12.36 -12.02
N ASP A 346 10.10 12.58 -12.49
CA ASP A 346 10.89 13.75 -12.12
C ASP A 346 10.31 15.11 -12.58
N VAL A 347 9.33 15.07 -13.48
CA VAL A 347 8.53 16.22 -13.92
C VAL A 347 7.52 16.69 -12.86
N ALA A 348 7.17 15.83 -11.91
CA ALA A 348 6.19 16.13 -10.87
C ALA A 348 6.88 16.72 -9.61
N PRO A 349 6.27 17.72 -8.95
CA PRO A 349 6.83 18.33 -7.74
C PRO A 349 6.74 17.42 -6.51
N MET A 350 6.00 16.31 -6.59
CA MET A 350 5.84 15.30 -5.56
C MET A 350 5.83 13.92 -6.22
N ALA A 351 6.33 12.91 -5.51
CA ALA A 351 6.39 11.54 -6.00
C ALA A 351 5.43 10.62 -5.23
N ASP A 352 4.87 9.65 -5.94
CA ASP A 352 4.04 8.58 -5.41
C ASP A 352 4.46 7.25 -6.06
N THR A 353 4.37 6.17 -5.31
CA THR A 353 4.27 4.82 -5.85
C THR A 353 3.65 3.89 -4.80
N HIS A 354 3.12 2.77 -5.26
CA HIS A 354 2.57 1.74 -4.39
C HIS A 354 2.98 0.33 -4.75
N ALA A 355 2.84 -0.55 -3.77
CA ALA A 355 3.11 -1.97 -3.88
C ALA A 355 2.32 -2.76 -2.85
N TYR A 356 2.08 -4.04 -3.15
CA TYR A 356 1.38 -4.97 -2.29
C TYR A 356 2.26 -6.16 -1.94
N HIS A 357 2.12 -6.69 -0.73
CA HIS A 357 2.63 -8.02 -0.41
C HIS A 357 1.53 -9.04 -0.67
N ASP A 358 1.83 -10.00 -1.53
CA ASP A 358 1.01 -11.18 -1.79
C ASP A 358 -0.37 -10.91 -2.42
N HIS A 359 -0.42 -10.02 -3.41
CA HIS A 359 -1.64 -9.71 -4.16
C HIS A 359 -2.19 -10.97 -4.85
N PRO A 360 -3.49 -11.30 -4.75
CA PRO A 360 -4.05 -12.50 -5.39
C PRO A 360 -4.08 -12.36 -6.92
N ASN A 361 -3.98 -13.47 -7.66
CA ASN A 361 -4.02 -13.45 -9.14
C ASN A 361 -5.43 -13.55 -9.75
N GLY A 362 -6.45 -13.82 -8.95
CA GLY A 362 -7.85 -13.96 -9.39
C GLY A 362 -8.86 -13.38 -8.42
N TRP A 363 -8.44 -12.42 -7.58
CA TRP A 363 -9.24 -11.84 -6.49
C TRP A 363 -9.92 -12.94 -5.64
N ILE A 364 -11.25 -12.97 -5.54
CA ILE A 364 -12.02 -13.99 -4.79
C ILE A 364 -12.48 -15.19 -5.64
N ASN A 365 -12.10 -15.25 -6.92
CA ASN A 365 -12.56 -16.32 -7.81
C ASN A 365 -11.93 -17.67 -7.44
N PRO A 366 -12.64 -18.79 -7.59
CA PRO A 366 -12.05 -20.12 -7.47
C PRO A 366 -10.81 -20.26 -8.35
N GLY A 367 -9.74 -20.81 -7.78
CA GLY A 367 -8.44 -20.92 -8.43
C GLY A 367 -7.50 -19.73 -8.25
N SER A 368 -7.99 -18.61 -7.68
CA SER A 368 -7.16 -17.49 -7.26
C SER A 368 -6.08 -17.97 -6.28
N ALA A 369 -4.85 -17.47 -6.44
CA ALA A 369 -3.70 -17.95 -5.70
C ALA A 369 -2.83 -16.82 -5.16
N ILE A 370 -2.15 -17.15 -4.06
CA ILE A 370 -1.16 -16.34 -3.35
C ILE A 370 0.11 -17.17 -3.08
N THR A 371 1.19 -16.51 -2.71
CA THR A 371 2.43 -17.14 -2.22
C THR A 371 2.26 -17.67 -0.79
N GLY A 372 1.53 -16.94 0.08
CA GLY A 372 1.25 -17.33 1.46
C GLY A 372 2.43 -17.16 2.42
N GLU A 373 3.44 -16.35 2.08
CA GLU A 373 4.65 -16.15 2.90
C GLU A 373 4.61 -14.83 3.70
N SER A 374 5.43 -14.76 4.76
CA SER A 374 5.68 -13.55 5.56
C SER A 374 6.29 -12.44 4.70
N ALA A 375 5.91 -11.18 4.94
CA ALA A 375 6.51 -10.04 4.28
C ALA A 375 7.99 -9.85 4.67
N PHE A 376 8.39 -10.34 5.84
CA PHE A 376 9.77 -10.29 6.33
C PHE A 376 10.70 -11.31 5.65
N SER A 377 10.14 -12.36 5.03
CA SER A 377 10.93 -13.40 4.35
C SER A 377 11.72 -12.90 3.14
N THR A 378 11.36 -11.73 2.60
CA THR A 378 12.03 -11.06 1.47
C THR A 378 12.64 -9.72 1.87
N ALA A 379 12.84 -9.52 3.18
CA ALA A 379 13.20 -8.24 3.78
C ALA A 379 12.29 -7.10 3.30
N LEU A 380 10.97 -7.32 3.35
CA LEU A 380 9.93 -6.37 2.93
C LEU A 380 10.13 -5.90 1.47
N GLY A 381 10.20 -6.84 0.52
CA GLY A 381 10.44 -6.54 -0.89
C GLY A 381 9.54 -5.44 -1.46
N PHE A 382 8.24 -5.50 -1.16
CA PHE A 382 7.26 -4.49 -1.60
C PHE A 382 7.56 -3.08 -1.04
N TYR A 383 7.92 -2.96 0.24
CA TYR A 383 8.36 -1.69 0.84
C TYR A 383 9.64 -1.17 0.19
N ARG A 384 10.66 -2.04 0.04
CA ARG A 384 11.96 -1.66 -0.53
C ARG A 384 11.79 -1.11 -1.94
N TRP A 385 10.85 -1.66 -2.70
CA TRP A 385 10.50 -1.18 -4.02
C TRP A 385 9.85 0.22 -3.98
N ILE A 386 8.88 0.45 -3.08
CA ILE A 386 8.29 1.78 -2.87
C ILE A 386 9.37 2.81 -2.48
N ALA A 387 10.22 2.48 -1.50
CA ALA A 387 11.29 3.36 -1.03
C ALA A 387 12.31 3.71 -2.12
N SER A 388 12.53 2.80 -3.08
CA SER A 388 13.46 3.03 -4.21
C SER A 388 12.92 4.01 -5.25
N ALA A 389 11.65 4.39 -5.20
CA ALA A 389 11.03 5.40 -6.06
C ALA A 389 10.95 6.79 -5.43
N ARG A 390 11.21 6.91 -4.12
CA ARG A 390 11.19 8.19 -3.40
C ARG A 390 12.18 9.17 -4.00
N GLN A 391 11.79 10.42 -4.22
CA GLN A 391 12.68 11.45 -4.75
C GLN A 391 13.05 12.47 -3.67
N TRP A 392 14.33 12.63 -3.42
CA TRP A 392 14.81 13.57 -2.41
C TRP A 392 14.57 15.04 -2.82
N GLY A 393 14.39 15.90 -1.81
CA GLY A 393 14.08 17.32 -2.01
C GLY A 393 12.64 17.58 -2.45
N ARG A 394 11.78 16.56 -2.40
CA ARG A 394 10.35 16.61 -2.68
C ARG A 394 9.60 15.76 -1.66
N PRO A 395 8.29 16.02 -1.44
CA PRO A 395 7.51 15.12 -0.63
C PRO A 395 7.35 13.77 -1.33
N PHE A 396 7.14 12.73 -0.53
CA PHE A 396 6.79 11.40 -0.98
C PHE A 396 5.52 10.95 -0.30
N VAL A 397 4.61 10.43 -1.09
CA VAL A 397 3.36 9.84 -0.63
C VAL A 397 3.28 8.40 -1.13
N CYS A 398 2.58 7.55 -0.38
CA CYS A 398 2.28 6.19 -0.80
C CYS A 398 0.76 6.06 -0.79
N SER A 399 0.15 6.19 -1.97
CA SER A 399 -1.32 6.25 -2.09
C SER A 399 -2.01 4.91 -1.93
N GLU A 400 -1.27 3.80 -1.99
CA GLU A 400 -1.74 2.44 -1.75
C GLU A 400 -0.64 1.56 -1.17
N TRP A 401 -1.00 0.64 -0.29
CA TRP A 401 -0.18 -0.51 0.09
C TRP A 401 -1.05 -1.55 0.80
N GLY A 402 -0.56 -2.77 0.96
CA GLY A 402 -1.23 -3.74 1.81
C GLY A 402 -0.57 -5.11 1.80
N GLN A 403 -0.79 -5.86 2.87
CA GLN A 403 -0.57 -7.31 2.91
C GLN A 403 -1.92 -8.00 2.77
N VAL A 404 -2.15 -8.59 1.60
CA VAL A 404 -3.51 -8.81 1.11
C VAL A 404 -4.13 -10.08 1.69
N PHE A 405 -5.41 -10.02 2.07
CA PHE A 405 -6.19 -11.20 2.44
C PHE A 405 -6.20 -12.22 1.29
N TRP A 406 -5.99 -13.51 1.52
CA TRP A 406 -6.02 -14.27 2.79
C TRP A 406 -4.63 -14.71 3.26
N ASN A 407 -3.58 -13.93 2.97
CA ASN A 407 -2.23 -14.21 3.45
C ASN A 407 -2.25 -14.38 4.99
N PRO A 408 -1.78 -15.52 5.54
CA PRO A 408 -1.90 -15.81 6.96
C PRO A 408 -0.98 -14.95 7.83
N TRP A 409 0.02 -14.31 7.24
CA TRP A 409 0.99 -13.45 7.93
C TRP A 409 0.55 -11.99 7.99
N ARG A 410 -0.61 -11.61 7.46
CA ARG A 410 -1.02 -10.18 7.41
C ARG A 410 -1.23 -9.52 8.77
N HIS A 411 -1.21 -10.29 9.86
CA HIS A 411 -1.04 -9.77 11.22
C HIS A 411 0.26 -8.96 11.39
N GLU A 412 1.25 -9.11 10.51
CA GLU A 412 2.49 -8.33 10.45
C GLU A 412 2.30 -6.89 9.95
N SER A 413 1.22 -6.58 9.24
CA SER A 413 1.04 -5.35 8.43
C SER A 413 1.38 -4.06 9.19
N GLY A 414 0.97 -3.94 10.45
CA GLY A 414 1.20 -2.74 11.27
C GLY A 414 2.68 -2.47 11.58
N LEU A 415 3.55 -3.47 11.42
CA LEU A 415 5.00 -3.36 11.60
C LEU A 415 5.76 -3.29 10.26
N THR A 416 5.07 -3.08 9.14
CA THR A 416 5.66 -2.97 7.80
C THR A 416 5.78 -1.51 7.35
N ILE A 417 5.00 -1.06 6.37
CA ILE A 417 5.00 0.31 5.83
C ILE A 417 4.85 1.38 6.93
N PRO A 418 4.01 1.25 7.98
CA PRO A 418 3.89 2.31 8.96
C PRO A 418 5.20 2.65 9.69
N VAL A 419 5.98 1.62 10.01
CA VAL A 419 7.27 1.75 10.67
C VAL A 419 8.28 2.43 9.75
N TYR A 420 8.38 1.95 8.51
CA TYR A 420 9.42 2.43 7.61
C TYR A 420 9.06 3.73 6.89
N ALA A 421 7.78 4.00 6.62
CA ALA A 421 7.32 5.30 6.16
C ALA A 421 7.66 6.42 7.17
N ALA A 422 7.61 6.11 8.48
CA ALA A 422 8.04 7.01 9.54
C ALA A 422 9.56 7.21 9.52
N LEU A 423 10.34 6.12 9.40
CA LEU A 423 11.81 6.17 9.26
C LEU A 423 12.23 7.00 8.03
N GLN A 424 11.55 6.85 6.91
CA GLN A 424 11.84 7.56 5.66
C GLN A 424 11.25 8.99 5.60
N ASN A 425 10.50 9.39 6.64
CA ASN A 425 9.77 10.66 6.71
C ASN A 425 8.85 10.91 5.50
N TRP A 426 8.08 9.89 5.11
CA TRP A 426 7.06 10.05 4.07
C TRP A 426 5.92 10.94 4.59
N GLN A 427 5.34 11.76 3.72
CA GLN A 427 4.30 12.72 4.09
C GLN A 427 2.89 12.12 4.05
N MET A 428 2.70 10.97 3.39
CA MET A 428 1.45 10.22 3.46
C MET A 428 1.66 8.72 3.26
N GLN A 429 0.85 7.91 3.94
CA GLN A 429 0.59 6.51 3.57
C GLN A 429 -0.92 6.21 3.58
N ALA A 430 -1.36 5.28 2.74
CA ALA A 430 -2.73 4.77 2.71
C ALA A 430 -2.74 3.25 2.51
N GLN A 431 -3.18 2.50 3.53
CA GLN A 431 -3.46 1.09 3.33
C GLN A 431 -4.71 0.97 2.45
N HIS A 432 -4.64 0.14 1.42
CA HIS A 432 -5.72 -0.04 0.46
C HIS A 432 -6.53 -1.29 0.85
N ALA A 433 -7.83 -1.20 1.12
CA ALA A 433 -8.75 -0.05 1.14
C ALA A 433 -9.93 -0.30 2.11
N ASP A 434 -10.94 0.57 2.12
CA ASP A 434 -12.20 0.37 2.86
C ASP A 434 -12.02 0.18 4.38
N ALA A 435 -11.29 1.09 5.02
CA ALA A 435 -10.99 1.00 6.45
C ALA A 435 -12.21 1.15 7.38
N ILE A 436 -13.31 1.72 6.88
CA ILE A 436 -14.48 2.13 7.65
C ILE A 436 -15.76 1.75 6.92
N HIS A 437 -16.52 0.85 7.54
CA HIS A 437 -17.87 0.45 7.14
C HIS A 437 -18.60 -0.14 8.35
N PHE A 438 -19.93 -0.08 8.38
CA PHE A 438 -20.73 -0.59 9.51
C PHE A 438 -21.25 -2.01 9.33
N ASP A 439 -21.19 -2.57 8.12
CA ASP A 439 -21.64 -3.93 7.85
C ASP A 439 -20.72 -4.97 8.50
N SER A 440 -21.15 -5.52 9.63
CA SER A 440 -20.48 -6.60 10.35
C SER A 440 -20.75 -8.00 9.77
N ASN A 441 -21.68 -8.12 8.82
CA ASN A 441 -22.17 -9.41 8.29
C ASN A 441 -21.62 -9.73 6.90
N ALA A 442 -20.48 -9.16 6.54
CA ALA A 442 -19.78 -9.43 5.30
C ALA A 442 -18.58 -10.38 5.51
N PRO A 443 -18.26 -11.27 4.55
CA PRO A 443 -16.98 -11.96 4.53
C PRO A 443 -15.84 -10.95 4.30
N ILE A 444 -14.65 -11.25 4.81
CA ILE A 444 -13.41 -10.55 4.44
C ILE A 444 -13.11 -10.86 2.97
N LYS A 445 -12.67 -9.83 2.24
CA LYS A 445 -12.21 -9.93 0.86
C LYS A 445 -10.82 -9.29 0.76
N PRO A 446 -10.04 -9.62 -0.28
CA PRO A 446 -8.82 -8.88 -0.61
C PRO A 446 -9.09 -7.37 -0.56
N PHE A 447 -8.18 -6.64 0.09
CA PHE A 447 -8.22 -5.19 0.33
C PHE A 447 -9.26 -4.69 1.32
N TRP A 448 -10.30 -5.44 1.71
CA TRP A 448 -11.29 -4.93 2.67
C TRP A 448 -10.74 -4.93 4.10
N ILE A 449 -10.56 -3.73 4.67
CA ILE A 449 -9.96 -3.56 6.01
C ILE A 449 -11.01 -3.56 7.11
N PHE A 450 -12.19 -2.95 6.92
CA PHE A 450 -13.17 -2.68 7.98
C PHE A 450 -13.53 -3.90 8.85
N ASN A 451 -13.62 -5.09 8.25
CA ASN A 451 -13.98 -6.36 8.91
C ASN A 451 -12.81 -7.35 9.00
N ASP A 452 -11.56 -6.95 8.79
CA ASP A 452 -10.39 -7.84 8.95
C ASP A 452 -9.64 -7.51 10.26
N PRO A 453 -9.81 -8.29 11.35
CA PRO A 453 -9.23 -7.99 12.66
C PRO A 453 -7.72 -7.68 12.65
N PRO A 454 -6.84 -8.46 12.00
CA PRO A 454 -5.42 -8.11 11.93
C PRO A 454 -5.14 -6.80 11.20
N LEU A 455 -5.88 -6.46 10.13
CA LEU A 455 -5.66 -5.21 9.40
C LEU A 455 -6.21 -4.01 10.16
N LYS A 456 -7.33 -4.13 10.89
CA LYS A 456 -7.79 -3.07 11.80
C LYS A 456 -6.82 -2.82 12.95
N ALA A 457 -6.20 -3.86 13.51
CA ALA A 457 -5.12 -3.69 14.47
C ALA A 457 -3.91 -2.97 13.84
N ALA A 458 -3.59 -3.26 12.57
CA ALA A 458 -2.54 -2.55 11.83
C ALA A 458 -2.84 -1.06 11.66
N GLU A 459 -4.10 -0.64 11.47
CA GLU A 459 -4.47 0.77 11.40
C GLU A 459 -4.25 1.53 12.72
N VAL A 460 -4.51 0.89 13.87
CA VAL A 460 -4.14 1.46 15.18
C VAL A 460 -2.62 1.64 15.27
N MET A 461 -1.84 0.63 14.86
CA MET A 461 -0.38 0.74 14.80
C MET A 461 0.07 1.87 13.87
N SER A 462 -0.59 2.06 12.72
CA SER A 462 -0.32 3.16 11.78
C SER A 462 -0.54 4.53 12.38
N ALA A 463 -1.62 4.72 13.14
CA ALA A 463 -1.87 5.99 13.81
C ALA A 463 -0.79 6.34 14.85
N LEU A 464 -0.24 5.34 15.55
CA LEU A 464 0.74 5.54 16.63
C LEU A 464 2.19 5.59 16.09
N LEU A 465 2.61 4.59 15.33
CA LEU A 465 3.98 4.48 14.81
C LEU A 465 4.28 5.57 13.78
N TYR A 466 3.35 5.81 12.86
CA TYR A 466 3.53 6.75 11.75
C TYR A 466 2.95 8.13 12.04
N ARG A 467 1.61 8.26 12.17
CA ARG A 467 0.97 9.59 12.21
C ARG A 467 1.37 10.39 13.44
N ARG A 468 1.35 9.77 14.62
CA ARG A 468 1.82 10.39 15.85
C ARG A 468 3.34 10.59 15.87
N GLY A 469 4.06 9.74 15.15
CA GLY A 469 5.51 9.83 14.94
C GLY A 469 6.33 9.18 16.05
N ASP A 470 5.89 8.03 16.57
CA ASP A 470 6.65 7.30 17.59
C ASP A 470 7.99 6.77 17.05
N VAL A 471 8.01 6.33 15.78
CA VAL A 471 9.24 6.02 15.06
C VAL A 471 9.82 7.32 14.51
N ARG A 472 11.10 7.55 14.80
CA ARG A 472 11.82 8.73 14.36
C ARG A 472 12.26 8.57 12.90
N PRO A 473 12.22 9.66 12.12
CA PRO A 473 12.95 9.73 10.85
C PRO A 473 14.43 9.39 11.01
N SER A 474 15.00 8.76 9.98
CA SER A 474 16.44 8.64 9.82
C SER A 474 17.06 10.05 9.77
N PRO A 475 18.14 10.31 10.53
CA PRO A 475 18.85 11.57 10.47
C PRO A 475 19.75 11.69 9.24
N HIS A 476 19.94 10.61 8.48
CA HIS A 476 20.86 10.54 7.34
C HIS A 476 20.12 10.35 6.02
N ARG A 477 20.79 10.74 4.93
CA ARG A 477 20.26 10.69 3.57
C ARG A 477 21.26 10.03 2.62
N VAL A 478 20.93 8.84 2.14
CA VAL A 478 21.64 8.16 1.05
C VAL A 478 20.86 8.33 -0.24
N GLU A 479 21.54 8.70 -1.33
CA GLU A 479 20.90 8.91 -2.62
C GLU A 479 21.42 8.00 -3.73
N ILE A 480 20.48 7.49 -4.52
CA ILE A 480 20.71 6.80 -5.80
C ILE A 480 20.66 7.87 -6.90
N VAL A 481 21.79 8.15 -7.54
CA VAL A 481 21.91 9.18 -8.57
C VAL A 481 21.60 8.60 -9.94
N LEU A 482 20.63 9.19 -10.63
CA LEU A 482 20.23 8.85 -12.00
C LEU A 482 20.65 9.97 -12.95
N GLU A 483 21.32 9.59 -14.03
CA GLU A 483 21.69 10.50 -15.10
C GLU A 483 20.57 10.57 -16.15
N PRO A 484 20.06 11.78 -16.48
CA PRO A 484 19.13 11.93 -17.59
C PRO A 484 19.83 11.56 -18.91
N ASN A 485 19.10 10.89 -19.81
CA ASN A 485 19.57 10.46 -21.14
C ASN A 485 20.66 9.38 -21.16
N THR A 486 21.08 8.85 -20.01
CA THR A 486 22.08 7.78 -19.94
C THR A 486 21.53 6.62 -19.13
N ALA A 487 21.55 5.41 -19.69
CA ALA A 487 21.20 4.21 -18.93
C ALA A 487 22.32 3.89 -17.92
N PRO A 488 21.99 3.52 -16.67
CA PRO A 488 23.01 3.14 -15.71
C PRO A 488 23.79 1.90 -16.16
N LYS A 489 25.01 1.77 -15.64
CA LYS A 489 25.89 0.65 -15.96
C LYS A 489 25.22 -0.68 -15.58
N ASN A 490 25.25 -1.65 -16.50
CA ASN A 490 24.69 -3.00 -16.32
C ASN A 490 23.22 -3.01 -15.87
N THR A 491 22.45 -1.98 -16.20
CA THR A 491 21.06 -1.83 -15.75
C THR A 491 20.20 -1.34 -16.90
N LEU A 492 19.03 -1.96 -17.11
CA LEU A 492 18.09 -1.53 -18.13
C LEU A 492 17.18 -0.42 -17.58
N LEU A 493 16.59 0.40 -18.46
CA LEU A 493 15.70 1.48 -18.02
C LEU A 493 14.41 0.94 -17.39
N GLN A 494 13.95 -0.22 -17.83
CA GLN A 494 12.79 -0.91 -17.25
C GLN A 494 13.10 -1.67 -15.96
N ASP A 495 14.35 -1.69 -15.50
CA ASP A 495 14.74 -2.33 -14.24
C ASP A 495 14.57 -1.36 -13.06
N THR A 496 14.37 -1.91 -11.87
CA THR A 496 14.50 -1.19 -10.59
C THR A 496 15.97 -1.21 -10.11
N PRO A 497 16.41 -0.28 -9.23
CA PRO A 497 17.65 -0.47 -8.48
C PRO A 497 17.72 -1.85 -7.84
N SER A 498 18.93 -2.41 -7.75
CA SER A 498 19.17 -3.76 -7.21
C SER A 498 18.63 -3.94 -5.79
N SER A 499 18.24 -5.17 -5.42
CA SER A 499 17.77 -5.46 -4.07
C SER A 499 18.79 -5.15 -2.97
N GLN A 500 20.09 -5.22 -3.29
CA GLN A 500 21.18 -4.90 -2.37
C GLN A 500 21.15 -3.40 -2.00
N ILE A 501 21.00 -2.50 -2.98
CA ILE A 501 20.85 -1.06 -2.74
C ILE A 501 19.50 -0.78 -2.05
N ALA A 502 18.42 -1.42 -2.49
CA ALA A 502 17.09 -1.19 -1.93
C ALA A 502 16.98 -1.59 -0.44
N ARG A 503 17.81 -2.54 0.04
CA ARG A 503 17.90 -2.90 1.47
C ARG A 503 18.41 -1.77 2.36
N LEU A 504 19.08 -0.76 1.80
CA LEU A 504 19.47 0.44 2.56
C LEU A 504 18.26 1.18 3.13
N ALA A 505 17.09 1.09 2.48
CA ALA A 505 15.86 1.69 3.00
C ALA A 505 15.39 1.09 4.33
N LEU A 506 15.87 -0.09 4.71
CA LEU A 506 15.57 -0.70 6.01
C LEU A 506 16.45 -0.11 7.13
N ILE A 507 17.57 0.52 6.77
CA ILE A 507 18.64 0.89 7.69
C ILE A 507 18.76 2.40 7.81
N THR A 508 18.58 3.16 6.73
CA THR A 508 18.76 4.62 6.71
C THR A 508 17.83 5.29 5.69
N GLY A 509 17.77 6.61 5.67
CA GLY A 509 17.03 7.34 4.65
C GLY A 509 17.55 7.03 3.25
N LEU A 510 16.69 6.51 2.37
CA LEU A 510 17.00 6.22 0.96
C LEU A 510 16.09 7.04 0.04
N GLY A 511 16.63 7.42 -1.11
CA GLY A 511 15.86 8.05 -2.17
C GLY A 511 16.68 8.24 -3.43
N VAL A 512 16.01 8.66 -4.48
CA VAL A 512 16.56 8.92 -5.81
C VAL A 512 16.83 10.41 -5.97
N ARG A 513 17.96 10.71 -6.60
CA ARG A 513 18.28 12.02 -7.18
C ARG A 513 18.38 11.83 -8.69
N VAL A 514 17.49 12.47 -9.44
CA VAL A 514 17.71 12.66 -10.88
C VAL A 514 18.51 13.94 -11.07
N ASN A 515 19.61 13.87 -11.83
CA ASN A 515 20.39 15.07 -12.12
C ASN A 515 19.57 16.10 -12.93
N PRO A 516 19.85 17.41 -12.79
CA PRO A 516 19.06 18.45 -13.45
C PRO A 516 18.96 18.26 -14.98
N TRP A 517 17.76 18.47 -15.53
CA TRP A 517 17.46 18.37 -16.95
C TRP A 517 16.17 19.13 -17.31
N PRO A 518 15.95 19.49 -18.58
CA PRO A 518 14.85 20.34 -19.00
C PRO A 518 13.47 19.81 -18.57
N GLY A 519 12.66 20.69 -17.97
CA GLY A 519 11.28 20.39 -17.57
C GLY A 519 11.13 19.58 -16.27
N ALA A 520 12.24 19.24 -15.58
CA ALA A 520 12.14 18.67 -14.24
C ALA A 520 11.49 19.65 -13.26
N ALA A 521 10.67 19.16 -12.33
CA ALA A 521 10.11 20.01 -11.29
C ALA A 521 11.21 20.59 -10.37
N PRO A 522 10.95 21.71 -9.69
CA PRO A 522 11.85 22.18 -8.64
C PRO A 522 12.09 21.11 -7.56
N ARG A 523 13.25 21.18 -6.91
CA ARG A 523 13.62 20.41 -5.73
C ARG A 523 14.09 21.37 -4.67
N ALA A 524 13.67 21.15 -3.43
CA ALA A 524 14.23 21.86 -2.30
C ALA A 524 15.71 21.46 -2.09
N PRO A 525 16.55 22.39 -1.60
CA PRO A 525 17.92 22.08 -1.24
C PRO A 525 17.98 21.07 -0.10
N TYR A 526 18.94 20.17 -0.18
CA TYR A 526 19.30 19.25 0.91
C TYR A 526 20.74 18.78 0.79
N ARG A 527 21.26 18.22 1.88
CA ARG A 527 22.55 17.56 1.94
C ARG A 527 22.37 16.05 1.98
N ALA A 528 23.00 15.34 1.06
CA ALA A 528 23.15 13.89 1.14
C ALA A 528 24.41 13.55 1.95
N ASP A 529 24.35 12.50 2.75
CA ASP A 529 25.50 11.97 3.47
C ASP A 529 26.32 11.02 2.60
N TRP A 530 25.66 10.37 1.63
CA TRP A 530 26.34 9.58 0.61
C TRP A 530 25.52 9.49 -0.69
N SER A 531 26.19 9.67 -1.82
CA SER A 531 25.64 9.48 -3.16
C SER A 531 26.28 8.26 -3.82
N LEU A 532 25.45 7.45 -4.48
CA LEU A 532 25.90 6.29 -5.26
C LEU A 532 25.14 6.21 -6.59
N ALA A 533 25.81 5.71 -7.62
CA ALA A 533 25.15 5.36 -8.87
C ALA A 533 24.60 3.92 -8.77
N PRO A 534 23.41 3.63 -9.33
CA PRO A 534 22.93 2.26 -9.40
C PRO A 534 23.84 1.43 -10.33
N GLU A 535 24.19 0.23 -9.88
CA GLU A 535 24.92 -0.77 -10.68
C GLU A 535 24.23 -2.12 -10.54
N GLY A 536 23.76 -2.64 -11.67
CA GLY A 536 22.84 -3.77 -11.69
C GLY A 536 21.42 -3.35 -11.30
N GLY A 537 20.44 -4.09 -11.82
CA GLY A 537 19.03 -3.89 -11.50
C GLY A 537 18.26 -5.20 -11.51
N GLU A 538 17.04 -5.13 -11.04
CA GLU A 538 16.11 -6.27 -11.03
C GLU A 538 14.96 -6.02 -11.98
N SER A 539 14.55 -7.09 -12.67
CA SER A 539 13.45 -7.04 -13.63
C SER A 539 12.14 -6.78 -12.91
N VAL A 540 11.35 -5.85 -13.44
CA VAL A 540 9.98 -5.59 -13.00
C VAL A 540 9.02 -6.54 -13.74
N THR A 541 8.13 -7.19 -13.01
CA THR A 541 6.99 -7.96 -13.53
C THR A 541 5.71 -7.17 -13.35
N THR A 542 4.70 -7.43 -14.18
CA THR A 542 3.41 -6.74 -14.14
C THR A 542 2.28 -7.74 -14.34
N ARG A 543 1.21 -7.59 -13.56
CA ARG A 543 -0.04 -8.35 -13.64
C ARG A 543 -1.20 -7.45 -13.19
N ASP A 544 -2.44 -7.90 -13.41
CA ASP A 544 -3.64 -7.10 -13.13
C ASP A 544 -3.60 -6.47 -11.72
N GLY A 545 -3.54 -5.13 -11.68
CA GLY A 545 -3.55 -4.30 -10.47
C GLY A 545 -2.21 -4.17 -9.70
N VAL A 546 -1.10 -4.74 -10.19
CA VAL A 546 0.17 -4.69 -9.46
C VAL A 546 1.41 -4.86 -10.36
N GLN A 547 2.48 -4.12 -10.07
CA GLN A 547 3.83 -4.50 -10.52
C GLN A 547 4.59 -5.13 -9.35
N GLU A 548 5.54 -5.99 -9.63
CA GLU A 548 6.36 -6.66 -8.62
C GLU A 548 7.79 -6.78 -9.15
N VAL A 549 8.73 -7.17 -8.30
CA VAL A 549 10.08 -7.51 -8.74
C VAL A 549 10.13 -9.03 -8.93
N ALA A 550 10.67 -9.50 -10.06
CA ALA A 550 10.90 -10.93 -10.24
C ALA A 550 11.83 -11.44 -9.13
N VAL A 551 11.48 -12.55 -8.46
CA VAL A 551 12.24 -13.16 -7.35
C VAL A 551 13.58 -13.78 -7.80
N THR A 552 14.15 -13.28 -8.89
CA THR A 552 15.51 -13.58 -9.31
C THR A 552 16.39 -12.47 -8.76
N GLU A 553 17.11 -12.73 -7.67
CA GLU A 553 18.24 -11.89 -7.27
C GLU A 553 19.22 -11.88 -8.45
N SER A 554 19.25 -10.78 -9.19
CA SER A 554 20.26 -10.60 -10.22
C SER A 554 21.61 -10.48 -9.52
N ALA A 555 22.65 -11.08 -10.11
CA ALA A 555 24.00 -10.98 -9.60
C ALA A 555 24.41 -9.50 -9.59
N SER A 556 24.33 -8.85 -8.41
CA SER A 556 24.90 -7.53 -8.21
C SER A 556 26.38 -7.68 -7.89
N ASN A 557 27.23 -6.91 -8.56
CA ASN A 557 28.65 -6.81 -8.23
C ASN A 557 28.89 -5.96 -6.96
N GLN A 558 27.85 -5.42 -6.33
CA GLN A 558 27.95 -4.66 -5.08
C GLN A 558 27.64 -5.57 -3.88
N ASN A 559 28.68 -5.99 -3.18
CA ASN A 559 28.54 -6.73 -1.92
C ASN A 559 27.97 -5.81 -0.84
N LEU A 560 26.79 -6.15 -0.29
CA LEU A 560 26.14 -5.35 0.74
C LEU A 560 27.00 -5.22 2.00
N ASN A 561 27.84 -6.19 2.35
CA ASN A 561 28.77 -6.08 3.48
C ASN A 561 29.78 -4.94 3.30
N ASP A 562 30.26 -4.70 2.08
CA ASP A 562 31.17 -3.58 1.77
C ASP A 562 30.44 -2.24 1.90
N VAL A 563 29.18 -2.21 1.47
CA VAL A 563 28.29 -1.05 1.63
C VAL A 563 28.06 -0.75 3.10
N ILE A 564 27.73 -1.75 3.93
CA ILE A 564 27.56 -1.57 5.38
C ILE A 564 28.86 -1.09 6.04
N THR A 565 30.00 -1.65 5.66
CA THR A 565 31.32 -1.22 6.14
C THR A 565 31.59 0.25 5.77
N LYS A 566 31.16 0.69 4.59
CA LYS A 566 31.24 2.09 4.18
C LYS A 566 30.32 2.99 5.02
N LEU A 567 29.07 2.59 5.25
CA LEU A 567 28.14 3.36 6.09
C LEU A 567 28.67 3.57 7.51
N LYS A 568 29.28 2.55 8.12
CA LYS A 568 29.94 2.66 9.43
C LYS A 568 31.15 3.61 9.40
N ARG A 569 31.99 3.53 8.37
CA ARG A 569 33.12 4.46 8.18
C ARG A 569 32.70 5.92 8.00
N LEU A 570 31.56 6.15 7.35
CA LEU A 570 30.98 7.49 7.15
C LEU A 570 30.25 8.02 8.39
N GLY A 571 30.08 7.21 9.44
CA GLY A 571 29.31 7.58 10.63
C GLY A 571 27.80 7.61 10.43
N ILE A 572 27.29 7.15 9.27
CA ILE A 572 25.85 7.01 9.00
C ILE A 572 25.27 5.90 9.88
N LEU A 573 26.04 4.83 10.09
CA LEU A 573 25.75 3.82 11.10
C LEU A 573 26.79 3.90 12.21
N SER A 574 26.33 3.71 13.45
CA SER A 574 27.22 3.57 14.58
C SER A 574 28.01 2.25 14.49
N ALA A 575 29.15 2.19 15.17
CA ALA A 575 30.01 1.00 15.15
C ALA A 575 29.28 -0.23 15.73
N ASP A 576 28.47 -0.02 16.76
CA ASP A 576 27.67 -1.02 17.48
C ASP A 576 26.34 -1.38 16.81
N ASN A 577 25.95 -0.69 15.71
CA ASN A 577 24.77 -1.07 14.93
C ASN A 577 24.90 -2.54 14.46
N ARG A 578 23.84 -3.31 14.69
CA ARG A 578 23.77 -4.77 14.58
C ARG A 578 23.51 -5.28 13.16
N THR A 579 23.42 -4.39 12.17
CA THR A 579 23.24 -4.77 10.77
C THR A 579 24.33 -5.75 10.34
N ASN A 580 23.89 -6.92 9.88
CA ASN A 580 24.72 -8.01 9.39
C ASN A 580 23.97 -8.72 8.25
N PRO A 581 24.25 -8.35 6.98
CA PRO A 581 23.63 -8.95 5.80
C PRO A 581 23.75 -10.47 5.74
N ASP A 582 24.90 -11.03 6.10
CA ASP A 582 25.13 -12.48 6.08
C ASP A 582 24.23 -13.22 7.08
N ALA A 583 23.86 -12.56 8.18
CA ALA A 583 22.88 -13.06 9.15
C ALA A 583 21.43 -12.69 8.80
N GLY A 584 21.20 -11.86 7.78
CA GLY A 584 19.88 -11.31 7.43
C GLY A 584 19.36 -10.28 8.44
N LEU A 585 20.26 -9.62 9.17
CA LEU A 585 19.93 -8.62 10.20
C LEU A 585 20.08 -7.20 9.64
N TYR A 586 19.05 -6.38 9.81
CA TYR A 586 19.02 -4.98 9.40
C TYR A 586 18.50 -4.12 10.55
N GLU A 587 19.34 -3.23 11.07
CA GLU A 587 18.99 -2.30 12.16
C GLU A 587 19.01 -0.86 11.67
N SER A 588 17.90 -0.15 11.84
CA SER A 588 17.80 1.27 11.51
C SER A 588 18.87 2.11 12.22
N ASP A 589 19.33 3.19 11.59
CA ASP A 589 20.28 4.17 12.13
C ASP A 589 19.75 4.97 13.33
N THR A 590 18.46 4.84 13.64
CA THR A 590 17.83 5.34 14.87
C THR A 590 17.85 4.33 16.03
N ASN A 591 18.29 3.09 15.77
CA ASN A 591 18.25 1.91 16.63
C ASN A 591 16.85 1.54 17.15
N GLN A 592 15.78 1.98 16.47
CA GLN A 592 14.41 1.70 16.87
C GLN A 592 13.81 0.46 16.18
N ILE A 593 14.39 0.02 15.06
CA ILE A 593 13.86 -1.06 14.23
C ILE A 593 14.96 -2.09 14.00
N LEU A 594 14.68 -3.35 14.31
CA LEU A 594 15.54 -4.49 13.96
C LEU A 594 14.72 -5.52 13.18
N LEU A 595 15.07 -5.74 11.91
CA LEU A 595 14.52 -6.79 11.07
C LEU A 595 15.49 -7.97 10.99
N ASN A 596 14.97 -9.18 11.15
CA ASN A 596 15.65 -10.43 10.85
C ASN A 596 14.90 -11.15 9.73
N GLU A 597 15.43 -11.07 8.51
CA GLU A 597 14.87 -11.67 7.29
C GLU A 597 14.79 -13.19 7.41
N LYS A 598 15.88 -13.84 7.84
CA LYS A 598 15.98 -15.31 7.91
C LYS A 598 15.04 -15.91 8.96
N GLN A 599 14.81 -15.20 10.05
CA GLN A 599 13.91 -15.62 11.12
C GLN A 599 12.47 -15.11 10.96
N ARG A 600 12.19 -14.28 9.94
CA ARG A 600 10.88 -13.64 9.70
C ARG A 600 10.41 -12.84 10.92
N ARG A 601 11.30 -12.01 11.49
CA ARG A 601 11.02 -11.23 12.70
C ARG A 601 11.29 -9.77 12.50
N ILE A 602 10.47 -8.95 13.14
CA ILE A 602 10.78 -7.54 13.35
C ILE A 602 10.60 -7.20 14.84
N LEU A 603 11.43 -6.28 15.33
CA LEU A 603 11.28 -5.61 16.61
C LEU A 603 11.26 -4.11 16.38
N VAL A 604 10.28 -3.44 16.96
CA VAL A 604 10.14 -1.98 16.94
C VAL A 604 10.06 -1.51 18.38
N SER A 605 11.01 -0.68 18.80
CA SER A 605 11.07 -0.15 20.17
C SER A 605 11.30 1.35 20.16
N THR A 606 10.36 2.07 20.75
CA THR A 606 10.40 3.51 20.97
C THR A 606 10.00 3.80 22.42
N PRO A 607 10.18 5.03 22.92
CA PRO A 607 9.69 5.37 24.26
C PRO A 607 8.17 5.17 24.42
N LEU A 608 7.38 5.38 23.35
CA LEU A 608 5.92 5.39 23.39
C LEU A 608 5.27 4.11 22.85
N SER A 609 6.03 3.26 22.17
CA SER A 609 5.53 2.07 21.47
C SER A 609 6.54 0.92 21.47
N ALA A 610 6.05 -0.31 21.59
CA ALA A 610 6.82 -1.54 21.50
C ALA A 610 6.03 -2.57 20.69
N GLY A 611 6.55 -3.02 19.55
CA GLY A 611 5.91 -4.03 18.70
C GLY A 611 6.87 -5.07 18.16
N GLY A 612 6.40 -6.30 17.97
CA GLY A 612 7.22 -7.35 17.39
C GLY A 612 6.47 -8.62 17.01
N THR A 613 7.10 -9.40 16.13
CA THR A 613 6.63 -10.73 15.75
C THR A 613 6.85 -11.72 16.90
N LEU A 614 5.86 -12.56 17.16
CA LEU A 614 5.89 -13.61 18.18
C LEU A 614 5.81 -15.00 17.54
N PRO A 615 6.96 -15.64 17.26
CA PRO A 615 6.98 -17.03 16.80
C PRO A 615 6.44 -18.00 17.87
N PRO A 616 5.82 -19.13 17.47
CA PRO A 616 5.31 -20.14 18.40
C PRO A 616 6.37 -20.62 19.40
N GLY A 617 6.01 -20.70 20.68
CA GLY A 617 6.87 -21.22 21.75
C GLY A 617 8.00 -20.30 22.21
N GLU A 618 8.25 -19.19 21.51
CA GLU A 618 9.39 -18.32 21.77
C GLU A 618 9.06 -17.12 22.65
N SER A 619 10.09 -16.62 23.34
CA SER A 619 10.04 -15.41 24.15
C SER A 619 10.83 -14.30 23.46
N VAL A 620 10.23 -13.12 23.35
CA VAL A 620 10.76 -11.97 22.61
C VAL A 620 10.82 -10.75 23.53
N GLN A 621 11.98 -10.11 23.61
CA GLN A 621 12.17 -8.85 24.33
C GLN A 621 12.04 -7.67 23.36
N ILE A 622 11.13 -6.75 23.67
CA ILE A 622 10.82 -5.56 22.86
C ILE A 622 10.85 -4.33 23.77
N GLY A 623 12.03 -3.72 23.94
CA GLY A 623 12.19 -2.59 24.87
C GLY A 623 11.80 -2.97 26.29
N THR A 624 10.77 -2.31 26.84
CA THR A 624 10.20 -2.57 28.19
C THR A 624 9.23 -3.75 28.25
N VAL A 625 8.83 -4.30 27.11
CA VAL A 625 7.89 -5.41 27.00
C VAL A 625 8.63 -6.71 26.75
N THR A 626 8.21 -7.77 27.41
CA THR A 626 8.64 -9.15 27.11
C THR A 626 7.40 -9.95 26.81
N ALA A 627 7.39 -10.73 25.74
CA ALA A 627 6.24 -11.52 25.36
C ALA A 627 6.65 -12.93 24.96
N ARG A 628 5.93 -13.93 25.47
CA ARG A 628 6.09 -15.33 25.11
C ARG A 628 4.84 -15.84 24.43
N ASN A 629 5.01 -16.39 23.22
CA ASN A 629 3.93 -17.07 22.53
C ASN A 629 3.76 -18.47 23.12
N LEU A 630 2.60 -18.72 23.72
CA LEU A 630 2.20 -20.01 24.29
C LEU A 630 1.34 -20.81 23.31
N GLY A 631 0.97 -20.23 22.17
CA GLY A 631 0.22 -20.87 21.10
C GLY A 631 1.11 -21.58 20.09
N THR A 632 0.46 -22.17 19.08
CA THR A 632 1.09 -22.93 17.99
C THR A 632 1.26 -22.11 16.70
N ASN A 633 0.70 -20.89 16.64
CA ASN A 633 0.67 -20.05 15.46
C ASN A 633 1.45 -18.75 15.69
N HIS A 634 1.91 -18.14 14.59
CA HIS A 634 2.56 -16.83 14.66
C HIS A 634 1.55 -15.75 15.09
N ALA A 635 2.04 -14.74 15.80
CA ALA A 635 1.25 -13.59 16.22
C ALA A 635 2.10 -12.31 16.11
N THR A 636 1.45 -11.16 16.15
CA THR A 636 2.08 -9.86 16.35
C THR A 636 1.60 -9.31 17.68
N LEU A 637 2.52 -8.83 18.51
CA LEU A 637 2.18 -8.05 19.71
C LEU A 637 2.61 -6.61 19.52
N PHE A 638 1.77 -5.68 19.99
CA PHE A 638 2.08 -4.25 20.03
C PHE A 638 1.52 -3.62 21.30
N VAL A 639 2.29 -2.75 21.95
CA VAL A 639 1.85 -1.90 23.06
C VAL A 639 2.14 -0.46 22.69
N GLY A 640 1.16 0.43 22.83
CA GLY A 640 1.31 1.85 22.57
C GLY A 640 0.68 2.71 23.65
N SER A 641 1.35 3.80 24.01
CA SER A 641 0.78 4.81 24.92
C SER A 641 -0.44 5.48 24.31
N LEU A 642 -1.45 5.79 25.12
CA LEU A 642 -2.59 6.64 24.74
C LEU A 642 -2.55 8.03 25.41
N THR A 643 -1.48 8.35 26.16
CA THR A 643 -1.30 9.62 26.87
C THR A 643 -0.04 10.40 26.43
N ARG A 644 0.71 9.86 25.47
CA ARG A 644 2.02 10.40 25.00
C ARG A 644 3.13 10.38 26.08
N GLN A 645 2.95 9.61 27.15
CA GLN A 645 3.98 9.31 28.14
C GLN A 645 4.74 8.03 27.75
N PRO A 646 6.01 7.86 28.18
CA PRO A 646 6.73 6.61 27.98
C PRO A 646 5.95 5.39 28.48
N LEU A 647 6.12 4.23 27.85
CA LEU A 647 5.37 3.01 28.18
C LEU A 647 5.41 2.62 29.66
N ALA A 648 6.54 2.87 30.33
CA ALA A 648 6.75 2.54 31.74
C ALA A 648 6.02 3.50 32.71
N GLU A 649 5.47 4.60 32.21
CA GLU A 649 4.85 5.69 32.98
C GLU A 649 3.40 5.97 32.58
N SER A 650 3.02 5.54 31.38
CA SER A 650 1.75 5.88 30.74
C SER A 650 0.53 5.45 31.56
N ASP A 651 -0.37 6.39 31.84
CA ASP A 651 -1.60 6.11 32.61
C ASP A 651 -2.62 5.28 31.80
N ARG A 652 -2.49 5.25 30.47
CA ARG A 652 -3.36 4.49 29.57
C ARG A 652 -2.56 3.95 28.38
N LEU A 653 -2.73 2.68 28.06
CA LEU A 653 -2.07 1.99 26.96
C LEU A 653 -3.10 1.18 26.16
N VAL A 654 -2.87 1.03 24.86
CA VAL A 654 -3.48 -0.02 24.04
C VAL A 654 -2.48 -1.17 23.91
N LEU A 655 -2.96 -2.40 24.11
CA LEU A 655 -2.24 -3.63 23.82
C LEU A 655 -2.99 -4.34 22.69
N LEU A 656 -2.25 -4.71 21.64
CA LEU A 656 -2.76 -5.43 20.48
C LEU A 656 -2.09 -6.79 20.38
N ILE A 657 -2.88 -7.83 20.13
CA ILE A 657 -2.41 -9.16 19.76
C ILE A 657 -3.11 -9.58 18.48
N ALA A 658 -2.44 -9.43 17.34
CA ALA A 658 -2.99 -9.79 16.05
C ALA A 658 -2.52 -11.20 15.65
N THR A 659 -3.47 -12.01 15.21
CA THR A 659 -3.30 -13.34 14.61
C THR A 659 -4.04 -13.38 13.28
N ASP A 660 -3.98 -14.51 12.59
CA ASP A 660 -4.73 -14.70 11.34
C ASP A 660 -6.26 -14.67 11.55
N ALA A 661 -6.98 -14.33 10.49
CA ALA A 661 -8.44 -14.39 10.42
C ALA A 661 -8.88 -14.95 9.06
N VAL A 662 -9.99 -15.68 9.02
CA VAL A 662 -10.56 -16.25 7.79
C VAL A 662 -12.07 -16.17 7.81
N ASN A 663 -12.71 -16.40 6.67
CA ASN A 663 -14.17 -16.52 6.62
C ASN A 663 -14.62 -17.91 7.06
N SER A 664 -15.82 -18.00 7.62
CA SER A 664 -16.44 -19.28 7.94
C SER A 664 -16.64 -20.11 6.68
N GLY A 665 -16.21 -21.38 6.70
CA GLY A 665 -16.34 -22.29 5.57
C GLY A 665 -15.43 -21.95 4.38
N MET A 666 -14.43 -21.07 4.58
CA MET A 666 -13.42 -20.79 3.56
C MET A 666 -12.64 -22.07 3.26
N SER A 667 -12.45 -22.37 1.97
CA SER A 667 -11.83 -23.61 1.53
C SER A 667 -10.76 -23.40 0.45
N PHE A 668 -9.80 -24.33 0.45
CA PHE A 668 -8.59 -24.29 -0.35
C PHE A 668 -8.32 -25.67 -0.94
N THR A 669 -7.44 -25.72 -1.94
CA THR A 669 -7.02 -27.00 -2.54
C THR A 669 -6.34 -27.93 -1.54
N ASP A 670 -5.67 -27.35 -0.53
CA ASP A 670 -4.91 -28.08 0.49
C ASP A 670 -4.61 -27.17 1.70
N ALA A 671 -3.99 -27.73 2.73
CA ALA A 671 -3.68 -27.05 3.99
C ALA A 671 -2.66 -25.91 3.88
N SER A 672 -1.95 -25.75 2.74
CA SER A 672 -1.08 -24.58 2.52
C SER A 672 -1.87 -23.29 2.36
N ARG A 673 -3.17 -23.38 2.05
CA ARG A 673 -4.07 -22.23 1.83
C ARG A 673 -3.62 -21.30 0.71
N ARG A 674 -2.78 -21.77 -0.23
CA ARG A 674 -2.26 -20.94 -1.32
C ARG A 674 -3.23 -20.74 -2.47
N LYS A 675 -4.16 -21.67 -2.69
CA LYS A 675 -5.10 -21.62 -3.82
C LYS A 675 -6.54 -21.77 -3.33
N LEU A 676 -7.36 -20.77 -3.63
CA LEU A 676 -8.74 -20.65 -3.20
C LEU A 676 -9.64 -21.64 -3.93
N VAL A 677 -10.53 -22.30 -3.19
CA VAL A 677 -11.66 -23.06 -3.74
C VAL A 677 -12.95 -22.27 -3.52
N ALA A 678 -13.18 -21.78 -2.29
CA ALA A 678 -14.31 -20.93 -1.96
C ALA A 678 -13.95 -19.88 -0.90
N ILE A 679 -14.46 -18.65 -1.07
CA ILE A 679 -14.16 -17.50 -0.20
C ILE A 679 -14.81 -17.60 1.19
N GLY A 680 -15.80 -18.47 1.38
CA GLY A 680 -16.55 -18.60 2.64
C GLY A 680 -17.57 -17.47 2.86
N THR A 681 -18.10 -17.38 4.08
CA THR A 681 -19.11 -16.39 4.49
C THR A 681 -18.77 -15.74 5.83
N ALA A 682 -19.52 -14.71 6.21
CA ALA A 682 -19.61 -14.30 7.61
C ALA A 682 -20.21 -15.45 8.47
N PRO A 683 -19.90 -15.50 9.78
CA PRO A 683 -19.01 -14.60 10.50
C PRO A 683 -17.53 -14.89 10.22
N VAL A 684 -16.67 -13.92 10.52
CA VAL A 684 -15.21 -14.09 10.50
C VAL A 684 -14.77 -14.98 11.65
N LEU A 685 -13.81 -15.87 11.38
CA LEU A 685 -13.11 -16.68 12.37
C LEU A 685 -11.72 -16.09 12.61
N SER A 686 -11.42 -15.69 13.84
CA SER A 686 -10.07 -15.33 14.26
C SER A 686 -9.35 -16.54 14.85
N GLN A 687 -8.08 -16.66 14.53
CA GLN A 687 -7.22 -17.66 15.12
C GLN A 687 -6.93 -17.29 16.58
N VAL A 688 -7.06 -18.25 17.48
CA VAL A 688 -6.85 -18.04 18.91
C VAL A 688 -5.38 -17.70 19.20
N ALA A 689 -5.19 -16.66 20.01
CA ALA A 689 -3.89 -16.21 20.48
C ALA A 689 -3.71 -16.61 21.94
N ARG A 690 -2.56 -17.21 22.25
CA ARG A 690 -2.15 -17.54 23.62
C ARG A 690 -0.80 -16.91 23.89
N VAL A 691 -0.77 -15.81 24.64
CA VAL A 691 0.44 -15.00 24.85
C VAL A 691 0.56 -14.65 26.31
N GLN A 692 1.73 -14.90 26.88
CA GLN A 692 2.11 -14.28 28.15
C GLN A 692 2.87 -12.99 27.82
N PHE A 693 2.47 -11.87 28.39
CA PHE A 693 3.22 -10.63 28.27
C PHE A 693 3.61 -10.11 29.65
N GLN A 694 4.75 -9.46 29.70
CA GLN A 694 5.28 -8.71 30.83
C GLN A 694 5.56 -7.29 30.36
N LEU A 695 5.12 -6.30 31.15
CA LEU A 695 5.44 -4.89 30.94
C LEU A 695 6.19 -4.37 32.16
N ARG A 696 7.44 -3.95 31.97
CA ARG A 696 8.15 -3.18 33.00
C ARG A 696 7.49 -1.82 33.18
N TYR A 697 7.10 -1.50 34.41
CA TYR A 697 6.27 -0.33 34.69
C TYR A 697 6.57 0.24 36.08
N GLN A 698 6.58 1.58 36.21
CA GLN A 698 7.02 2.25 37.44
C GLN A 698 6.00 2.19 38.59
N ARG A 699 4.69 2.16 38.29
CA ARG A 699 3.60 2.19 39.28
C ARG A 699 2.59 1.05 39.06
N PRO A 700 3.01 -0.23 39.10
CA PRO A 700 2.22 -1.33 38.54
C PRO A 700 0.99 -1.70 39.38
N ALA A 701 0.97 -1.39 40.68
CA ALA A 701 -0.11 -1.73 41.62
C ALA A 701 -1.46 -1.05 41.33
N ALA A 702 -1.51 -0.05 40.44
CA ALA A 702 -2.74 0.65 40.06
C ALA A 702 -3.23 0.28 38.65
N LEU A 703 -2.49 -0.59 37.94
CA LEU A 703 -2.87 -1.01 36.59
C LEU A 703 -3.94 -2.10 36.61
N LYS A 704 -4.84 -1.99 35.65
CA LYS A 704 -5.80 -3.02 35.28
C LYS A 704 -5.75 -3.26 33.78
N LEU A 705 -6.17 -4.44 33.36
CA LEU A 705 -6.19 -4.88 31.97
C LEU A 705 -7.59 -5.34 31.60
N TRP A 706 -8.09 -4.92 30.43
CA TRP A 706 -9.37 -5.37 29.90
C TRP A 706 -9.24 -5.85 28.46
N ALA A 707 -9.98 -6.90 28.09
CA ALA A 707 -10.26 -7.18 26.69
C ALA A 707 -11.33 -6.21 26.17
N LEU A 708 -11.19 -5.79 24.92
CA LEU A 708 -12.10 -4.83 24.28
C LEU A 708 -12.88 -5.44 23.12
N ALA A 709 -14.09 -4.95 22.90
CA ALA A 709 -14.85 -5.17 21.66
C ALA A 709 -14.19 -4.47 20.47
N ALA A 710 -14.62 -4.80 19.24
CA ALA A 710 -14.15 -4.12 18.03
C ALA A 710 -14.46 -2.61 17.99
N ASN A 711 -15.47 -2.16 18.74
CA ASN A 711 -15.80 -0.75 18.95
C ASN A 711 -15.01 -0.08 20.10
N GLY A 712 -14.16 -0.83 20.81
CA GLY A 712 -13.32 -0.38 21.91
C GLY A 712 -13.95 -0.42 23.31
N GLU A 713 -15.20 -0.87 23.46
CA GLU A 713 -15.83 -1.04 24.78
C GLU A 713 -15.15 -2.14 25.59
N ARG A 714 -14.96 -1.92 26.89
CA ARG A 714 -14.43 -2.93 27.80
C ARG A 714 -15.44 -4.07 27.97
N ARG A 715 -14.98 -5.31 27.82
CA ARG A 715 -15.81 -6.51 27.95
C ARG A 715 -15.54 -7.23 29.27
N GLU A 716 -14.30 -7.66 29.47
CA GLU A 716 -13.88 -8.45 30.63
C GLU A 716 -12.54 -7.95 31.18
N GLU A 717 -12.42 -7.91 32.51
CA GLU A 717 -11.15 -7.61 33.19
C GLU A 717 -10.29 -8.88 33.21
N ILE A 718 -9.03 -8.75 32.79
CA ILE A 718 -8.06 -9.84 32.77
C ILE A 718 -7.16 -9.71 34.00
N PRO A 719 -7.03 -10.77 34.83
CA PRO A 719 -6.17 -10.73 36.00
C PRO A 719 -4.71 -10.41 35.64
N LEU A 720 -4.14 -9.48 36.39
CA LEU A 720 -2.72 -9.15 36.33
C LEU A 720 -1.99 -9.74 37.54
N THR A 721 -0.83 -10.32 37.29
CA THR A 721 0.17 -10.52 38.34
C THR A 721 1.01 -9.25 38.42
N VAL A 722 1.03 -8.64 39.60
CA VAL A 722 1.79 -7.40 39.86
C VAL A 722 2.99 -7.75 40.71
N ASP A 723 4.17 -7.30 40.29
CA ASP A 723 5.38 -7.31 41.11
C ASP A 723 5.95 -5.89 41.23
N LYS A 724 7.13 -5.75 41.84
CA LYS A 724 7.78 -4.45 42.03
C LYS A 724 8.31 -3.82 40.73
N ASP A 725 8.55 -4.63 39.70
CA ASP A 725 9.23 -4.25 38.46
C ASP A 725 8.24 -4.10 37.29
N GLY A 726 6.98 -4.56 37.44
CA GLY A 726 5.95 -4.40 36.43
C GLY A 726 4.69 -5.25 36.62
N ILE A 727 4.04 -5.54 35.50
CA ILE A 727 2.86 -6.42 35.43
C ILE A 727 3.12 -7.59 34.48
N THR A 728 2.50 -8.73 34.76
CA THR A 728 2.46 -9.90 33.88
C THR A 728 1.02 -10.37 33.70
N ALA A 729 0.63 -10.73 32.48
CA ALA A 729 -0.65 -11.38 32.20
C ALA A 729 -0.49 -12.51 31.20
N THR A 730 -1.34 -13.52 31.32
CA THR A 730 -1.52 -14.56 30.29
C THR A 730 -2.84 -14.33 29.59
N LEU A 731 -2.78 -14.10 28.29
CA LEU A 731 -3.90 -13.82 27.42
C LEU A 731 -4.20 -15.06 26.59
N ASP A 732 -5.41 -15.59 26.73
CA ASP A 732 -5.94 -16.70 25.93
C ASP A 732 -7.25 -16.23 25.29
N THR A 733 -7.17 -15.76 24.04
CA THR A 733 -8.32 -15.16 23.37
C THR A 733 -9.44 -16.17 23.12
N GLY A 734 -9.14 -17.47 23.20
CA GLY A 734 -10.10 -18.54 23.08
C GLY A 734 -10.98 -18.74 24.32
N LYS A 735 -10.60 -18.17 25.47
CA LYS A 735 -11.35 -18.25 26.73
C LYS A 735 -12.21 -17.02 27.04
N LEU A 736 -12.12 -16.00 26.20
CA LEU A 736 -12.90 -14.76 26.33
C LEU A 736 -14.39 -15.03 26.12
N ALA A 737 -15.24 -14.47 26.96
CA ALA A 737 -16.68 -14.76 26.96
C ALA A 737 -17.40 -14.36 25.66
N HIS A 738 -16.85 -13.37 24.95
CA HIS A 738 -17.42 -12.79 23.72
C HIS A 738 -16.61 -13.12 22.46
N GLY A 739 -15.80 -14.17 22.51
CA GLY A 739 -14.93 -14.55 21.41
C GLY A 739 -13.64 -13.73 21.31
N PRO A 740 -12.69 -14.19 20.46
CA PRO A 740 -11.40 -13.56 20.29
C PRO A 740 -11.50 -12.11 19.79
N THR A 741 -10.62 -11.28 20.34
CA THR A 741 -10.38 -9.89 19.94
C THR A 741 -8.88 -9.66 19.88
N PRO A 742 -8.38 -8.80 18.98
CA PRO A 742 -7.00 -8.35 19.04
C PRO A 742 -6.80 -7.19 20.04
N TYR A 743 -7.86 -6.61 20.62
CA TYR A 743 -7.81 -5.34 21.34
C TYR A 743 -7.85 -5.50 22.86
N PHE A 744 -6.92 -4.85 23.54
CA PHE A 744 -6.86 -4.78 24.99
C PHE A 744 -6.49 -3.37 25.46
N GLU A 745 -6.94 -2.99 26.65
CA GLU A 745 -6.60 -1.73 27.29
C GLU A 745 -5.92 -1.99 28.62
N ILE A 746 -4.78 -1.33 28.86
CA ILE A 746 -4.17 -1.24 30.19
C ILE A 746 -4.38 0.18 30.68
N GLN A 747 -5.00 0.36 31.84
CA GLN A 747 -5.20 1.69 32.41
C GLN A 747 -4.87 1.70 33.90
N GLN A 748 -4.27 2.80 34.35
CA GLN A 748 -4.22 3.14 35.75
C GLN A 748 -5.63 3.51 36.25
N VAL A 749 -6.09 2.83 37.30
CA VAL A 749 -7.36 3.17 37.95
C VAL A 749 -7.06 3.93 39.24
N PRO A 750 -7.67 5.11 39.46
CA PRO A 750 -7.59 5.80 40.74
C PRO A 750 -8.04 4.88 41.87
N ARG A 751 -7.33 4.91 43.00
CA ARG A 751 -7.71 4.15 44.20
C ARG A 751 -8.98 4.69 44.83
#